data_AF-A0A814N7T6-F1
#
_entry.id   AF-A0A814N7T6-F1
#
_cell.length_a   1.000
_cell.length_b   1.000
_cell.length_c   1.000
_cell.angle_alpha   90.00
_cell.angle_beta   90.00
_cell.angle_gamma   90.00
#
_symmetry.space_group_name_H-M   'P 1'
#
loop_
_entity.id
_entity.type
_entity.pdbx_description
1 polymer ?
#
loop_
_entity_poly.entity_id
_entity_poly.type
_entity_poly.pdbx_seq_one_letter_code
_entity_poly.pdbx_strand_id
1 'polypeptide(L)'
;MKQQQPSGGPYNNQHPSQITANSTESVAIADHYDHIESIWRIVLDIISLTILTVITVISHYVATPFTRGFFCTDTAIKYPYKDNTIPTYAAVILSIALPVIWMWTTEFCKVCYYGQYPRTPFRICLELCGGKKIVIKPIIRNLYILTVIFAYGYLATWVLTEIAKNFVGELRPHFLAVCQPSPDCSTLISSYQFYSYLQYGSGYTCQNTDDASVREARRSFFSGHTAPLFFGFTWLIMYIHISWSWRHLGLLGHLFQIGIAILGCYIGYSRISDFHHHWQDVFFGSIVGSLIAFATFKFILNWRHYTPGFLPHIVAINQRQLTGKQNRGRSVNPIYRDVAESDSDIVLGSEQQPELVPLYRCRKSSNEAVQKMNNNSLRREKYDDNSVESKRLQPPDVAIRSNQKILRPISLLKIVFDGLALIIVLAAWLIFKYFVKPVRRAFLCSDLNLYHPPPEKKVFPTWLLFICAIIIPLVIILLSESIRWFYLHRRKAAKVVYELQIRSKVFKIPEWVGNLYIIVGVFLFANCANSLLTNIGKVAVGRLRPHFIPSCFDKFSYTEFCRYPNEWMVNYVCLGEASDIIKEKDGSYDIRQSFPSGHASSAFCGLIFLALYVHKVWNYRNFGLFPYLMKMGCFALAAYIGITRITDNRHHATDVLSGAILGTVVAFIGFRYMVNSFKQSVLRDLGSESSTY
;
A
#
# COMPACT_ATOMS: atom_id res chain seq x y z
N MET A 1 61.70 20.42 -70.48
CA MET A 1 61.48 19.34 -71.47
C MET A 1 59.97 19.17 -71.62
N LYS A 2 59.38 19.80 -72.65
CA LYS A 2 58.79 19.18 -73.86
C LYS A 2 57.61 18.25 -73.54
N GLN A 3 56.37 18.73 -73.72
CA GLN A 3 55.49 18.58 -74.91
C GLN A 3 54.47 17.46 -74.60
N GLN A 4 53.14 17.53 -74.83
CA GLN A 4 52.33 18.17 -75.88
C GLN A 4 50.85 18.23 -75.42
N GLN A 5 50.14 19.32 -75.75
CA GLN A 5 48.69 19.37 -76.08
C GLN A 5 48.51 19.06 -77.59
N PRO A 6 47.31 19.06 -78.23
CA PRO A 6 45.94 19.51 -77.87
C PRO A 6 44.86 18.42 -78.22
N SER A 7 43.53 18.55 -78.18
CA SER A 7 42.59 19.56 -78.72
C SER A 7 41.12 19.13 -78.50
N GLY A 8 40.20 20.11 -78.34
CA GLY A 8 38.80 20.01 -78.84
C GLY A 8 37.65 20.02 -77.81
N GLY A 9 36.94 21.15 -77.69
CA GLY A 9 35.56 21.21 -77.11
C GLY A 9 34.49 20.85 -78.16
N PRO A 10 33.19 21.28 -78.06
CA PRO A 10 32.51 22.02 -76.98
C PRO A 10 31.02 21.60 -76.73
N TYR A 11 30.32 22.32 -75.83
CA TYR A 11 28.85 22.55 -75.73
C TYR A 11 27.83 21.54 -75.12
N ASN A 12 27.12 22.08 -74.12
CA ASN A 12 25.67 22.09 -73.82
C ASN A 12 24.83 20.83 -73.53
N ASN A 13 24.17 20.91 -72.36
CA ASN A 13 22.75 20.65 -72.05
C ASN A 13 22.07 19.41 -72.65
N GLN A 14 21.62 18.51 -71.78
CA GLN A 14 20.19 18.21 -71.54
C GLN A 14 20.05 16.96 -70.65
N HIS A 15 19.30 17.09 -69.55
CA HIS A 15 18.63 15.94 -68.92
C HIS A 15 17.57 15.41 -69.90
N PRO A 16 17.32 14.09 -69.96
CA PRO A 16 16.38 13.50 -69.01
C PRO A 16 16.64 12.02 -68.60
N SER A 17 16.30 11.76 -67.34
CA SER A 17 15.53 10.59 -66.85
C SER A 17 15.99 9.12 -67.11
N GLN A 18 16.09 8.41 -65.97
CA GLN A 18 15.65 7.03 -65.67
C GLN A 18 16.70 5.89 -65.46
N ILE A 19 16.69 5.39 -64.20
CA ILE A 19 16.65 3.96 -63.77
C ILE A 19 18.00 3.20 -63.99
N THR A 20 18.72 2.61 -63.02
CA THR A 20 18.36 1.72 -61.90
C THR A 20 19.59 1.42 -61.03
N ALA A 21 19.32 1.11 -59.75
CA ALA A 21 19.89 0.05 -58.91
C ALA A 21 21.36 0.07 -58.38
N ASN A 22 21.41 0.18 -57.04
CA ASN A 22 22.07 -0.70 -56.06
C ASN A 22 23.60 -0.80 -55.95
N SER A 23 24.12 -0.35 -54.80
CA SER A 23 24.83 -1.18 -53.79
C SER A 23 25.26 -0.28 -52.61
N THR A 24 24.43 -0.13 -51.56
CA THR A 24 24.58 -0.77 -50.23
C THR A 24 26.01 -0.89 -49.69
N GLU A 25 26.51 0.19 -49.07
CA GLU A 25 27.45 0.08 -47.95
C GLU A 25 26.68 -0.06 -46.64
N SER A 26 26.90 -1.19 -45.97
CA SER A 26 26.38 -1.50 -44.64
C SER A 26 27.11 -0.69 -43.58
N VAL A 27 26.44 0.33 -43.04
CA VAL A 27 26.85 0.99 -41.79
C VAL A 27 26.67 -0.01 -40.65
N ALA A 28 27.78 -0.53 -40.14
CA ALA A 28 27.83 -1.35 -38.94
C ALA A 28 27.43 -0.48 -37.73
N ILE A 29 26.22 -0.70 -37.23
CA ILE A 29 25.81 -0.23 -35.90
C ILE A 29 26.56 -1.11 -34.90
N ALA A 30 27.48 -0.51 -34.13
CA ALA A 30 28.17 -1.18 -33.05
C ALA A 30 27.13 -1.59 -31.97
N ASP A 31 26.76 -2.87 -31.95
CA ASP A 31 25.99 -3.46 -30.87
C ASP A 31 26.85 -3.49 -29.60
N HIS A 32 26.56 -2.61 -28.64
CA HIS A 32 27.17 -2.63 -27.31
C HIS A 32 26.58 -3.79 -26.51
N TYR A 33 27.20 -4.97 -26.61
CA TYR A 33 26.82 -6.15 -25.85
C TYR A 33 27.60 -6.20 -24.53
N ASP A 34 26.88 -6.19 -23.39
CA ASP A 34 27.42 -6.61 -22.08
C ASP A 34 27.64 -8.14 -22.08
N HIS A 35 28.67 -8.60 -22.77
CA HIS A 35 28.85 -10.02 -23.10
C HIS A 35 29.43 -10.89 -21.97
N ILE A 36 30.07 -10.32 -20.95
CA ILE A 36 30.87 -11.11 -19.97
C ILE A 36 30.17 -11.29 -18.61
N GLU A 37 29.16 -10.49 -18.26
CA GLU A 37 28.50 -10.54 -16.94
C GLU A 37 27.35 -11.57 -16.83
N SER A 38 26.85 -12.10 -17.95
CA SER A 38 25.56 -12.80 -17.96
C SER A 38 25.58 -14.17 -17.26
N ILE A 39 26.62 -14.99 -17.48
CA ILE A 39 26.71 -16.34 -16.86
C ILE A 39 27.14 -16.23 -15.41
N TRP A 40 28.16 -15.42 -15.12
CA TRP A 40 28.63 -15.19 -13.76
C TRP A 40 27.53 -14.66 -12.87
N ARG A 41 26.64 -13.79 -13.37
CA ARG A 41 25.45 -13.37 -12.65
C ARG A 41 24.51 -14.53 -12.31
N ILE A 42 24.24 -15.45 -13.24
CA ILE A 42 23.41 -16.64 -12.97
C ILE A 42 24.07 -17.53 -11.91
N VAL A 43 25.38 -17.74 -12.03
CA VAL A 43 26.15 -18.53 -11.06
C VAL A 43 26.10 -17.88 -9.67
N LEU A 44 26.32 -16.58 -9.57
CA LEU A 44 26.24 -15.83 -8.32
C LEU A 44 24.82 -15.83 -7.73
N ASP A 45 23.79 -15.70 -8.57
CA ASP A 45 22.39 -15.80 -8.15
C ASP A 45 22.11 -17.19 -7.53
N ILE A 46 22.54 -18.28 -8.19
CA ILE A 46 22.40 -19.65 -7.67
C ILE A 46 23.16 -19.83 -6.34
N ILE A 47 24.41 -19.35 -6.27
CA ILE A 47 25.23 -19.41 -5.04
C ILE A 47 24.51 -18.66 -3.92
N SER A 48 24.01 -17.45 -4.17
CA SER A 48 23.32 -16.64 -3.17
C SER A 48 22.05 -17.30 -2.63
N LEU A 49 21.21 -17.86 -3.51
CA LEU A 49 20.00 -18.59 -3.12
C LEU A 49 20.32 -19.86 -2.33
N THR A 50 21.40 -20.56 -2.72
CA THR A 50 21.90 -21.74 -2.02
C THR A 50 22.36 -21.38 -0.61
N ILE A 51 23.15 -20.31 -0.46
CA ILE A 51 23.59 -19.81 0.86
C ILE A 51 22.39 -19.48 1.74
N LEU A 52 21.40 -18.74 1.23
CA LEU A 52 20.20 -18.39 2.00
C LEU A 52 19.41 -19.64 2.43
N THR A 53 19.32 -20.65 1.57
CA THR A 53 18.65 -21.91 1.88
C THR A 53 19.42 -22.70 2.94
N VAL A 54 20.76 -22.78 2.84
CA VAL A 54 21.61 -23.42 3.84
C VAL A 54 21.48 -22.74 5.20
N ILE A 55 21.52 -21.40 5.25
CA ILE A 55 21.30 -20.63 6.48
C ILE A 55 19.91 -20.94 7.08
N THR A 56 18.89 -21.03 6.24
CA THR A 56 17.53 -21.36 6.67
C THR A 56 17.46 -22.76 7.29
N VAL A 57 18.04 -23.76 6.64
CA VAL A 57 18.07 -25.15 7.12
C VAL A 57 18.83 -25.25 8.43
N ILE A 58 20.02 -24.63 8.53
CA ILE A 58 20.80 -24.59 9.77
C ILE A 58 19.99 -23.90 10.89
N SER A 59 19.39 -22.76 10.61
CA SER A 59 18.57 -22.03 11.59
C SER A 59 17.34 -22.83 12.02
N HIS A 60 16.71 -23.61 11.14
CA HIS A 60 15.50 -24.34 11.49
C HIS A 60 15.79 -25.65 12.25
N TYR A 61 16.78 -26.42 11.80
CA TYR A 61 17.01 -27.79 12.28
C TYR A 61 18.13 -27.91 13.31
N VAL A 62 19.16 -27.05 13.23
CA VAL A 62 20.37 -27.15 14.05
C VAL A 62 20.36 -26.16 15.21
N ALA A 63 19.93 -24.92 14.96
CA ALA A 63 19.95 -23.90 15.99
C ALA A 63 18.88 -24.16 17.08
N THR A 64 19.31 -24.09 18.34
CA THR A 64 18.41 -24.20 19.50
C THR A 64 17.84 -22.83 19.85
N PRO A 65 16.52 -22.71 20.10
CA PRO A 65 15.93 -21.45 20.50
C PRO A 65 16.36 -21.04 21.90
N PHE A 66 16.42 -19.73 22.15
CA PHE A 66 16.70 -19.16 23.46
C PHE A 66 15.72 -19.68 24.52
N THR A 67 16.24 -20.18 25.64
CA THR A 67 15.43 -20.71 26.73
C THR A 67 15.18 -19.64 27.77
N ARG A 68 13.98 -19.06 27.75
CA ARG A 68 13.49 -18.18 28.81
C ARG A 68 12.64 -18.95 29.83
N GLY A 69 12.62 -18.47 31.07
CA GLY A 69 11.69 -18.94 32.08
C GLY A 69 10.29 -18.34 31.93
N PHE A 70 9.35 -18.87 32.70
CA PHE A 70 7.94 -18.43 32.72
C PHE A 70 7.34 -18.57 34.11
N PHE A 71 6.20 -17.93 34.34
CA PHE A 71 5.41 -18.10 35.55
C PHE A 71 4.28 -19.11 35.32
N CYS A 72 4.06 -20.03 36.25
CA CYS A 72 2.94 -20.97 36.18
C CYS A 72 1.57 -20.29 36.22
N THR A 73 1.48 -19.01 36.59
CA THR A 73 0.24 -18.22 36.59
C THR A 73 -0.06 -17.58 35.24
N ASP A 74 0.91 -17.53 34.32
CA ASP A 74 0.75 -16.88 33.01
C ASP A 74 -0.33 -17.58 32.17
N THR A 75 -1.44 -16.88 31.91
CA THR A 75 -2.56 -17.38 31.12
C THR A 75 -2.30 -17.33 29.61
N ALA A 76 -1.30 -16.57 29.16
CA ALA A 76 -0.98 -16.43 27.75
C ALA A 76 -0.45 -17.73 27.14
N ILE A 77 0.24 -18.56 27.93
CA ILE A 77 0.93 -19.81 27.49
C ILE A 77 0.22 -21.11 27.91
N LYS A 78 -0.99 -21.00 28.46
CA LYS A 78 -1.78 -22.11 29.00
C LYS A 78 -2.72 -22.77 28.00
N TYR A 79 -2.90 -22.22 26.79
CA TYR A 79 -3.93 -22.69 25.85
C TYR A 79 -3.78 -24.18 25.52
N PRO A 80 -4.90 -24.88 25.26
CA PRO A 80 -4.83 -26.26 24.80
C PRO A 80 -4.18 -26.32 23.42
N TYR A 81 -3.47 -27.41 23.15
CA TYR A 81 -2.95 -27.68 21.82
C TYR A 81 -4.12 -27.90 20.84
N LYS A 82 -4.04 -27.28 19.68
CA LYS A 82 -5.04 -27.38 18.61
C LYS A 82 -4.31 -27.42 17.27
N ASP A 83 -4.77 -28.27 16.36
CA ASP A 83 -4.19 -28.37 15.03
C ASP A 83 -4.46 -27.11 14.18
N ASN A 84 -3.54 -26.86 13.25
CA ASN A 84 -3.65 -25.76 12.30
C ASN A 84 -4.89 -25.93 11.40
N THR A 85 -5.78 -24.93 11.40
CA THR A 85 -6.91 -24.83 10.46
C THR A 85 -6.42 -24.80 9.01
N ILE A 86 -5.30 -24.12 8.77
CA ILE A 86 -4.62 -24.10 7.47
C ILE A 86 -3.23 -24.69 7.64
N PRO A 87 -2.93 -25.85 7.03
CA PRO A 87 -1.62 -26.44 7.17
C PRO A 87 -0.50 -25.49 6.72
N THR A 88 0.62 -25.52 7.44
CA THR A 88 1.80 -24.68 7.17
C THR A 88 2.27 -24.78 5.72
N TYR A 89 2.37 -25.99 5.18
CA TYR A 89 2.82 -26.22 3.80
C TYR A 89 1.87 -25.57 2.79
N ALA A 90 0.56 -25.59 3.05
CA ALA A 90 -0.44 -25.02 2.16
C ALA A 90 -0.30 -23.50 2.09
N ALA A 91 -0.10 -22.83 3.24
CA ALA A 91 0.14 -21.39 3.29
C ALA A 91 1.42 -20.98 2.54
N VAL A 92 2.50 -21.75 2.70
CA VAL A 92 3.78 -21.53 2.02
C VAL A 92 3.63 -21.70 0.51
N ILE A 93 3.06 -22.83 0.06
CA ILE A 93 2.82 -23.10 -1.37
C ILE A 93 1.96 -21.99 -1.97
N LEU A 94 0.88 -21.60 -1.30
CA LEU A 94 -0.01 -20.54 -1.77
C LEU A 94 0.71 -19.19 -1.94
N SER A 95 1.59 -18.86 -0.99
CA SER A 95 2.36 -17.60 -1.01
C SER A 95 3.43 -17.53 -2.11
N ILE A 96 3.83 -18.68 -2.68
CA ILE A 96 4.82 -18.77 -3.77
C ILE A 96 4.12 -19.00 -5.11
N ALA A 97 3.22 -19.98 -5.17
CA ALA A 97 2.55 -20.40 -6.38
C ALA A 97 1.67 -19.28 -6.96
N LEU A 98 0.88 -18.59 -6.12
CA LEU A 98 0.02 -17.51 -6.63
C LEU A 98 0.84 -16.38 -7.28
N PRO A 99 1.88 -15.80 -6.63
CA PRO A 99 2.70 -14.79 -7.29
C PRO A 99 3.42 -15.28 -8.55
N VAL A 100 4.04 -16.47 -8.50
CA VAL A 100 4.84 -16.99 -9.62
C VAL A 100 3.96 -17.27 -10.84
N ILE A 101 2.86 -18.01 -10.64
CA ILE A 101 1.91 -18.33 -11.72
C ILE A 101 1.34 -17.05 -12.32
N TRP A 102 0.96 -16.08 -11.47
CA TRP A 102 0.42 -14.81 -11.95
C TRP A 102 1.45 -13.99 -12.74
N MET A 103 2.70 -13.90 -12.26
CA MET A 103 3.76 -13.20 -12.98
C MET A 103 4.03 -13.84 -14.34
N TRP A 104 4.13 -15.17 -14.38
CA TRP A 104 4.44 -15.90 -15.61
C TRP A 104 3.32 -15.79 -16.63
N THR A 105 2.08 -15.98 -16.21
CA THR A 105 0.90 -15.80 -17.06
C THR A 105 0.80 -14.36 -17.58
N THR A 106 1.07 -13.36 -16.74
CA THR A 106 1.02 -11.95 -17.16
C THR A 106 2.10 -11.64 -18.20
N GLU A 107 3.34 -12.08 -18.00
CA GLU A 107 4.41 -11.89 -18.99
C GLU A 107 4.14 -12.67 -20.29
N PHE A 108 3.57 -13.88 -20.20
CA PHE A 108 3.16 -14.65 -21.38
C PHE A 108 2.04 -13.95 -22.16
N CYS A 109 0.99 -13.51 -21.48
CA CYS A 109 -0.12 -12.75 -22.08
C CYS A 109 0.35 -11.46 -22.75
N LYS A 110 1.33 -10.75 -22.15
CA LYS A 110 1.95 -9.57 -22.79
C LYS A 110 2.62 -9.93 -24.11
N VAL A 111 3.30 -11.08 -24.20
CA VAL A 111 3.90 -11.55 -25.45
C VAL A 111 2.83 -11.86 -26.50
N CYS A 112 1.77 -12.58 -26.11
CA CYS A 112 0.69 -12.94 -27.04
C CYS A 112 -0.07 -11.70 -27.55
N TYR A 113 -0.41 -10.76 -26.67
CA TYR A 113 -1.23 -9.61 -27.01
C TYR A 113 -0.49 -8.55 -27.84
N TYR A 114 0.77 -8.27 -27.50
CA TYR A 114 1.54 -7.22 -28.19
C TYR A 114 2.32 -7.73 -29.40
N GLY A 115 2.37 -9.05 -29.63
CA GLY A 115 2.99 -9.68 -30.80
C GLY A 115 4.52 -9.56 -30.88
N GLN A 116 5.10 -8.53 -30.27
CA GLN A 116 6.53 -8.29 -30.09
C GLN A 116 6.70 -7.46 -28.80
N TYR A 117 7.61 -7.88 -27.90
CA TYR A 117 8.26 -6.90 -27.02
C TYR A 117 8.81 -5.80 -27.94
N PRO A 118 8.67 -4.49 -27.64
CA PRO A 118 9.37 -3.49 -28.42
C PRO A 118 10.82 -3.94 -28.47
N ARG A 119 11.36 -4.05 -29.68
CA ARG A 119 12.71 -4.56 -29.95
C ARG A 119 13.68 -3.76 -29.09
N THR A 120 13.98 -4.27 -27.90
CA THR A 120 15.05 -3.77 -27.08
C THR A 120 16.31 -4.16 -27.84
N PRO A 121 17.22 -3.21 -28.13
CA PRO A 121 18.48 -3.53 -28.82
C PRO A 121 19.32 -4.55 -28.02
N PHE A 122 19.04 -4.70 -26.72
CA PHE A 122 19.68 -5.67 -25.84
C PHE A 122 19.15 -7.09 -26.04
N ARG A 123 19.83 -7.86 -26.89
CA ARG A 123 19.81 -9.33 -26.86
C ARG A 123 20.90 -9.79 -25.88
N ILE A 124 20.53 -10.56 -24.86
CA ILE A 124 21.55 -11.23 -24.04
C ILE A 124 22.06 -12.42 -24.84
N CYS A 125 23.37 -12.41 -25.11
CA CYS A 125 24.09 -13.51 -25.70
C CYS A 125 24.89 -14.20 -24.60
N LEU A 126 24.51 -15.42 -24.26
CA LEU A 126 25.28 -16.27 -23.38
C LEU A 126 26.50 -16.80 -24.15
N GLU A 127 27.71 -16.42 -23.76
CA GLU A 127 28.94 -17.05 -24.27
C GLU A 127 29.28 -18.24 -23.37
N LEU A 128 29.01 -19.45 -23.86
CA LEU A 128 29.44 -20.68 -23.18
C LEU A 128 30.97 -20.84 -23.28
N CYS A 129 31.58 -21.52 -22.30
CA CYS A 129 32.98 -21.95 -22.38
C CYS A 129 33.20 -22.69 -23.71
N GLY A 130 33.95 -22.07 -24.63
CA GLY A 130 34.10 -22.54 -26.02
C GLY A 130 33.54 -21.62 -27.12
N GLY A 131 33.11 -20.39 -26.82
CA GLY A 131 32.84 -19.34 -27.81
C GLY A 131 31.49 -19.42 -28.54
N LYS A 132 30.59 -20.34 -28.14
CA LYS A 132 29.24 -20.42 -28.70
C LYS A 132 28.32 -19.38 -28.05
N LYS A 133 27.73 -18.50 -28.87
CA LYS A 133 26.76 -17.46 -28.46
C LYS A 133 25.33 -17.99 -28.52
N ILE A 134 24.63 -18.05 -27.38
CA ILE A 134 23.19 -18.38 -27.31
C ILE A 134 22.40 -17.09 -27.05
N VAL A 135 21.51 -16.73 -27.96
CA VAL A 135 20.62 -15.58 -27.79
C VAL A 135 19.40 -15.97 -26.93
N ILE A 136 19.27 -15.38 -25.74
CA ILE A 136 18.11 -15.61 -24.86
C ILE A 136 16.92 -14.76 -25.31
N LYS A 137 15.74 -15.38 -25.44
CA LYS A 137 14.49 -14.66 -25.73
C LYS A 137 14.16 -13.68 -24.58
N PRO A 138 13.71 -12.44 -24.84
CA PRO A 138 13.40 -11.44 -23.81
C PRO A 138 12.40 -11.92 -22.73
N ILE A 139 11.43 -12.77 -23.11
CA ILE A 139 10.50 -13.39 -22.16
C ILE A 139 11.23 -14.25 -21.13
N ILE A 140 12.16 -15.11 -21.55
CA ILE A 140 12.92 -16.00 -20.66
C ILE A 140 13.76 -15.17 -19.69
N ARG A 141 14.41 -14.12 -20.19
CA ARG A 141 15.16 -13.16 -19.37
C ARG A 141 14.27 -12.51 -18.30
N ASN A 142 13.10 -12.00 -18.67
CA ASN A 142 12.22 -11.30 -17.73
C ASN A 142 11.63 -12.27 -16.69
N LEU A 143 11.23 -13.47 -17.09
CA LEU A 143 10.77 -14.52 -16.19
C LEU A 143 11.88 -14.90 -15.19
N TYR A 144 13.11 -15.08 -15.67
CA TYR A 144 14.28 -15.34 -14.83
C TYR A 144 14.48 -14.24 -13.78
N ILE A 145 14.59 -12.98 -14.21
CA ILE A 145 14.85 -11.84 -13.31
C ILE A 145 13.74 -11.70 -12.26
N LEU A 146 12.47 -11.75 -12.68
CA LEU A 146 11.34 -11.63 -11.75
C LEU A 146 11.32 -12.77 -10.72
N THR A 147 11.59 -14.00 -11.17
CA THR A 147 11.55 -15.19 -10.32
C THR A 147 12.72 -15.22 -9.34
N VAL A 148 13.94 -14.92 -9.79
CA VAL A 148 15.14 -14.91 -8.92
C VAL A 148 15.04 -13.83 -7.85
N ILE A 149 14.62 -12.61 -8.22
CA ILE A 149 14.51 -11.52 -7.23
C ILE A 149 13.38 -11.80 -6.23
N PHE A 150 12.25 -12.36 -6.69
CA PHE A 150 11.19 -12.82 -5.81
C PHE A 150 11.70 -13.89 -4.84
N ALA A 151 12.39 -14.92 -5.34
CA ALA A 151 12.95 -15.99 -4.53
C ALA A 151 13.96 -15.47 -3.51
N TYR A 152 14.83 -14.52 -3.91
CA TYR A 152 15.78 -13.88 -3.00
C TYR A 152 15.08 -13.17 -1.83
N GLY A 153 14.10 -12.31 -2.12
CA GLY A 153 13.35 -11.60 -1.08
C GLY A 153 12.53 -12.54 -0.19
N TYR A 154 11.97 -13.61 -0.77
CA TYR A 154 11.21 -14.62 -0.04
C TYR A 154 12.11 -15.39 0.94
N LEU A 155 13.26 -15.89 0.46
CA LEU A 155 14.24 -16.59 1.29
C LEU A 155 14.86 -15.66 2.35
N ALA A 156 15.15 -14.41 2.01
CA ALA A 156 15.64 -13.43 2.99
C ALA A 156 14.62 -13.20 4.12
N THR A 157 13.32 -13.11 3.78
CA THR A 157 12.24 -13.02 4.78
C THR A 157 12.20 -14.27 5.66
N TRP A 158 12.36 -15.45 5.06
CA TRP A 158 12.38 -16.72 5.80
C TRP A 158 13.58 -16.81 6.74
N VAL A 159 14.80 -16.52 6.26
CA VAL A 159 16.02 -16.48 7.08
C VAL A 159 15.81 -15.56 8.28
N LEU A 160 15.32 -14.34 8.05
CA LEU A 160 15.07 -13.38 9.12
C LEU A 160 14.07 -13.92 10.15
N THR A 161 13.01 -14.60 9.72
CA THR A 161 12.03 -15.21 10.64
C THR A 161 12.63 -16.32 11.49
N GLU A 162 13.43 -17.20 10.91
CA GLU A 162 14.00 -18.35 11.61
C GLU A 162 15.08 -17.90 12.61
N ILE A 163 15.89 -16.91 12.23
CA ILE A 163 16.82 -16.22 13.13
C ILE A 163 16.02 -15.60 14.29
N ALA A 164 15.02 -14.76 14.01
CA ALA A 164 14.25 -14.08 15.05
C ALA A 164 13.60 -15.05 16.04
N LYS A 165 13.02 -16.15 15.55
CA LYS A 165 12.42 -17.21 16.40
C LYS A 165 13.43 -17.82 17.37
N ASN A 166 14.64 -18.09 16.89
CA ASN A 166 15.67 -18.71 17.73
C ASN A 166 16.26 -17.71 18.72
N PHE A 167 16.46 -16.46 18.32
CA PHE A 167 17.00 -15.42 19.19
C PHE A 167 16.03 -14.99 20.29
N VAL A 168 14.74 -14.83 19.97
CA VAL A 168 13.75 -14.35 20.94
C VAL A 168 13.23 -15.47 21.84
N GLY A 169 13.07 -16.69 21.31
CA GLY A 169 12.62 -17.84 22.09
C GLY A 169 11.23 -17.64 22.73
N GLU A 170 10.33 -16.92 22.04
CA GLU A 170 9.00 -16.64 22.58
C GLU A 170 8.16 -17.93 22.67
N LEU A 171 7.64 -18.22 23.87
CA LEU A 171 6.78 -19.36 24.13
C LEU A 171 5.43 -19.16 23.44
N ARG A 172 4.94 -20.19 22.76
CA ARG A 172 3.63 -20.18 22.12
C ARG A 172 2.49 -20.20 23.13
N PRO A 173 1.28 -19.78 22.71
CA PRO A 173 0.12 -19.85 23.58
C PRO A 173 -0.19 -21.25 24.13
N HIS A 174 0.18 -22.32 23.42
CA HIS A 174 -0.03 -23.71 23.84
C HIS A 174 1.22 -24.38 24.45
N PHE A 175 2.23 -23.62 24.85
CA PHE A 175 3.52 -24.17 25.28
C PHE A 175 3.40 -25.15 26.45
N LEU A 176 2.60 -24.83 27.48
CA LEU A 176 2.47 -25.70 28.66
C LEU A 176 1.81 -27.05 28.34
N ALA A 177 0.86 -27.07 27.40
CA ALA A 177 0.22 -28.30 26.95
C ALA A 177 1.20 -29.25 26.23
N VAL A 178 2.21 -28.70 25.54
CA VAL A 178 3.22 -29.49 24.82
C VAL A 178 4.41 -29.86 25.71
N CYS A 179 4.95 -28.94 26.51
CA CYS A 179 6.13 -29.20 27.34
C CYS A 179 5.83 -30.12 28.52
N GLN A 180 4.66 -29.98 29.17
CA GLN A 180 4.30 -30.70 30.40
C GLN A 180 5.44 -30.60 31.44
N PRO A 181 5.64 -29.43 32.07
CA PRO A 181 6.78 -29.19 32.94
C PRO A 181 6.76 -30.11 34.18
N SER A 182 7.94 -30.60 34.58
CA SER A 182 8.17 -31.27 35.86
C SER A 182 9.13 -30.41 36.70
N PRO A 183 8.73 -29.98 37.92
CA PRO A 183 7.44 -30.21 38.60
C PRO A 183 6.25 -29.53 37.91
N ASP A 184 5.06 -30.15 38.04
CA ASP A 184 3.83 -29.65 37.38
C ASP A 184 3.38 -28.33 37.99
N CYS A 185 2.99 -27.39 37.13
CA CYS A 185 2.48 -26.09 37.53
C CYS A 185 1.24 -26.18 38.42
N SER A 186 0.40 -27.20 38.28
CA SER A 186 -0.76 -27.41 39.16
C SER A 186 -0.33 -27.61 40.63
N THR A 187 0.70 -28.42 40.83
CA THR A 187 1.26 -28.74 42.15
C THR A 187 1.95 -27.53 42.80
N LEU A 188 2.69 -26.74 42.01
CA LEU A 188 3.37 -25.53 42.48
C LEU A 188 2.41 -24.41 42.89
N ILE A 189 1.28 -24.30 42.21
CA ILE A 189 0.23 -23.33 42.56
C ILE A 189 -0.42 -23.71 43.89
N SER A 190 -0.63 -25.02 44.14
CA SER A 190 -1.25 -25.52 45.38
C SER A 190 -0.35 -25.42 46.61
N SER A 191 0.97 -25.36 46.46
CA SER A 191 1.96 -25.34 47.55
C SER A 191 2.33 -23.93 48.05
N TYR A 192 1.47 -22.92 47.83
CA TYR A 192 1.73 -21.49 48.14
C TYR A 192 2.93 -20.86 47.39
N GLN A 193 3.51 -21.55 46.41
CA GLN A 193 4.57 -21.06 45.52
C GLN A 193 4.01 -20.37 44.27
N PHE A 194 2.94 -19.59 44.44
CA PHE A 194 2.10 -19.01 43.39
C PHE A 194 2.86 -18.12 42.38
N TYR A 195 3.99 -17.53 42.77
CA TYR A 195 4.80 -16.63 41.94
C TYR A 195 6.15 -17.22 41.51
N SER A 196 6.28 -18.55 41.52
CA SER A 196 7.55 -19.18 41.16
C SER A 196 7.86 -18.99 39.67
N TYR A 197 8.95 -18.27 39.41
CA TYR A 197 9.55 -18.17 38.09
C TYR A 197 10.33 -19.45 37.82
N LEU A 198 9.88 -20.22 36.83
CA LEU A 198 10.52 -21.47 36.44
C LEU A 198 11.54 -21.21 35.32
N GLN A 199 12.82 -21.41 35.62
CA GLN A 199 13.90 -21.36 34.64
C GLN A 199 14.22 -22.77 34.14
N TYR A 200 14.49 -22.90 32.83
CA TYR A 200 14.81 -24.20 32.23
C TYR A 200 16.10 -24.78 32.81
N GLY A 201 16.11 -26.07 33.14
CA GLY A 201 17.29 -26.79 33.66
C GLY A 201 17.56 -26.63 35.15
N SER A 202 17.25 -25.48 35.76
CA SER A 202 17.39 -25.26 37.21
C SER A 202 16.06 -25.32 37.98
N GLY A 203 14.93 -25.12 37.29
CA GLY A 203 13.60 -25.09 37.90
C GLY A 203 12.54 -25.98 37.23
N TYR A 204 12.71 -26.37 35.96
CA TYR A 204 11.83 -27.35 35.29
C TYR A 204 12.52 -28.10 34.15
N THR A 205 11.99 -29.29 33.86
CA THR A 205 12.25 -30.08 32.64
C THR A 205 10.93 -30.38 31.92
N CYS A 206 10.94 -30.54 30.60
CA CYS A 206 9.74 -30.95 29.87
C CYS A 206 9.63 -32.49 29.93
N GLN A 207 8.45 -33.02 30.26
CA GLN A 207 8.21 -34.46 30.29
C GLN A 207 7.98 -35.06 28.90
N ASN A 208 7.51 -34.26 27.95
CA ASN A 208 7.28 -34.70 26.58
C ASN A 208 8.62 -35.06 25.92
N THR A 209 8.70 -36.28 25.39
CA THR A 209 9.90 -36.86 24.75
C THR A 209 10.10 -36.42 23.30
N ASP A 210 9.10 -35.78 22.68
CA ASP A 210 9.24 -35.19 21.36
C ASP A 210 9.91 -33.81 21.43
N ASP A 211 11.24 -33.81 21.42
CA ASP A 211 12.05 -32.60 21.44
C ASP A 211 11.71 -31.64 20.29
N ALA A 212 11.23 -32.14 19.13
CA ALA A 212 10.91 -31.29 18.00
C ALA A 212 9.66 -30.44 18.25
N SER A 213 8.59 -31.00 18.82
CA SER A 213 7.39 -30.24 19.19
C SER A 213 7.65 -29.27 20.33
N VAL A 214 8.44 -29.66 21.34
CA VAL A 214 8.85 -28.77 22.44
C VAL A 214 9.70 -27.60 21.91
N ARG A 215 10.63 -27.88 21.00
CA ARG A 215 11.44 -26.84 20.33
C ARG A 215 10.56 -25.88 19.55
N GLU A 216 9.59 -26.38 18.79
CA GLU A 216 8.69 -25.56 18.01
C GLU A 216 7.74 -24.73 18.89
N ALA A 217 7.32 -25.26 20.03
CA ALA A 217 6.52 -24.55 21.03
C ALA A 217 7.26 -23.35 21.67
N ARG A 218 8.60 -23.29 21.55
CA ARG A 218 9.45 -22.17 22.00
C ARG A 218 9.74 -21.13 20.91
N ARG A 219 9.10 -21.24 19.74
CA ARG A 219 9.39 -20.43 18.54
C ARG A 219 8.16 -19.67 18.05
N SER A 220 7.64 -18.76 18.88
CA SER A 220 6.45 -17.96 18.54
C SER A 220 6.79 -16.68 17.77
N PHE A 221 7.82 -15.93 18.16
CA PHE A 221 8.06 -14.57 17.67
C PHE A 221 9.07 -14.49 16.51
N PHE A 222 8.81 -13.75 15.43
CA PHE A 222 7.48 -13.43 14.89
C PHE A 222 7.04 -14.59 13.98
N SER A 223 5.76 -14.61 13.58
CA SER A 223 5.20 -15.77 12.88
C SER A 223 5.92 -16.07 11.56
N GLY A 224 6.59 -17.22 11.49
CA GLY A 224 7.24 -17.73 10.27
C GLY A 224 6.27 -18.28 9.22
N HIS A 225 4.97 -18.35 9.52
CA HIS A 225 3.94 -18.60 8.52
C HIS A 225 3.41 -17.30 7.93
N THR A 226 3.27 -16.27 8.77
CA THR A 226 2.67 -14.99 8.38
C THR A 226 3.65 -14.14 7.59
N ALA A 227 4.93 -14.08 7.97
CA ALA A 227 5.87 -13.20 7.29
C ALA A 227 6.15 -13.58 5.82
N PRO A 228 6.50 -14.83 5.48
CA PRO A 228 6.65 -15.23 4.07
C PRO A 228 5.35 -15.10 3.27
N LEU A 229 4.20 -15.37 3.90
CA LEU A 229 2.88 -15.17 3.29
C LEU A 229 2.64 -13.72 2.89
N PHE A 230 2.86 -12.78 3.82
CA PHE A 230 2.67 -11.37 3.55
C PHE A 230 3.71 -10.81 2.58
N PHE A 231 4.93 -11.36 2.54
CA PHE A 231 5.89 -11.06 1.49
C PHE A 231 5.32 -11.43 0.11
N GLY A 232 4.88 -12.69 -0.06
CA GLY A 232 4.37 -13.20 -1.33
C GLY A 232 3.15 -12.43 -1.84
N PHE A 233 2.18 -12.18 -0.95
CA PHE A 233 0.95 -11.48 -1.32
C PHE A 233 1.17 -9.98 -1.56
N THR A 234 2.01 -9.31 -0.77
CA THR A 234 2.37 -7.90 -1.02
C THR A 234 3.08 -7.76 -2.35
N TRP A 235 4.02 -8.66 -2.65
CA TRP A 235 4.69 -8.70 -3.95
C TRP A 235 3.69 -8.82 -5.10
N LEU A 236 2.76 -9.77 -5.01
CA LEU A 236 1.73 -9.98 -6.03
C LEU A 236 0.86 -8.73 -6.21
N ILE A 237 0.40 -8.12 -5.11
CA ILE A 237 -0.39 -6.88 -5.15
C ILE A 237 0.38 -5.77 -5.87
N MET A 238 1.66 -5.58 -5.54
CA MET A 238 2.52 -4.57 -6.18
C MET A 238 2.78 -4.89 -7.66
N TYR A 239 3.04 -6.15 -8.00
CA TYR A 239 3.23 -6.59 -9.38
C TYR A 239 2.00 -6.33 -10.23
N ILE A 240 0.81 -6.70 -9.73
CA ILE A 240 -0.47 -6.42 -10.37
C ILE A 240 -0.68 -4.92 -10.57
N HIS A 241 -0.37 -4.12 -9.53
CA HIS A 241 -0.55 -2.67 -9.56
C HIS A 241 0.19 -2.00 -10.72
N ILE A 242 1.37 -2.52 -11.07
CA ILE A 242 2.23 -1.97 -12.13
C ILE A 242 1.97 -2.63 -13.49
N SER A 243 1.73 -3.95 -13.50
CA SER A 243 1.59 -4.71 -14.74
C SER A 243 0.27 -4.45 -15.45
N TRP A 244 -0.81 -4.19 -14.70
CA TRP A 244 -2.12 -3.96 -15.30
C TRP A 244 -2.48 -2.47 -15.28
N SER A 245 -2.70 -1.89 -16.46
CA SER A 245 -3.31 -0.57 -16.52
C SER A 245 -4.82 -0.72 -16.26
N TRP A 246 -5.27 -0.50 -15.03
CA TRP A 246 -6.69 -0.53 -14.62
C TRP A 246 -7.54 0.61 -15.24
N ARG A 247 -7.14 1.13 -16.40
CA ARG A 247 -7.64 2.38 -17.00
C ARG A 247 -9.15 2.39 -17.16
N HIS A 248 -9.75 1.24 -17.46
CA HIS A 248 -11.19 1.09 -17.62
C HIS A 248 -11.87 0.39 -16.44
N LEU A 249 -11.14 -0.41 -15.65
CA LEU A 249 -11.70 -1.24 -14.57
C LEU A 249 -11.81 -0.52 -13.22
N GLY A 250 -11.15 0.64 -13.06
CA GLY A 250 -11.31 1.50 -11.88
C GLY A 250 -11.10 0.75 -10.55
N LEU A 251 -12.03 0.90 -9.61
CA LEU A 251 -12.04 0.25 -8.30
C LEU A 251 -12.16 -1.27 -8.36
N LEU A 252 -12.69 -1.84 -9.45
CA LEU A 252 -12.81 -3.30 -9.60
C LEU A 252 -11.42 -3.97 -9.64
N GLY A 253 -10.42 -3.27 -10.18
CA GLY A 253 -9.04 -3.75 -10.11
C GLY A 253 -8.46 -3.77 -8.70
N HIS A 254 -8.82 -2.77 -7.91
CA HIS A 254 -8.44 -2.72 -6.49
C HIS A 254 -9.20 -3.75 -5.65
N LEU A 255 -10.40 -4.14 -6.04
CA LEU A 255 -11.13 -5.23 -5.39
C LEU A 255 -10.35 -6.55 -5.45
N PHE A 256 -9.71 -6.86 -6.58
CA PHE A 256 -8.88 -8.06 -6.70
C PHE A 256 -7.66 -8.00 -5.77
N GLN A 257 -6.98 -6.85 -5.71
CA GLN A 257 -5.86 -6.61 -4.79
C GLN A 257 -6.29 -6.74 -3.32
N ILE A 258 -7.47 -6.22 -2.98
CA ILE A 258 -8.07 -6.37 -1.64
C ILE A 258 -8.42 -7.82 -1.37
N GLY A 259 -8.90 -8.59 -2.35
CA GLY A 259 -9.17 -10.02 -2.21
C GLY A 259 -7.92 -10.81 -1.78
N ILE A 260 -6.77 -10.52 -2.39
CA ILE A 260 -5.48 -11.12 -2.01
C ILE A 260 -5.09 -10.71 -0.58
N ALA A 261 -5.24 -9.43 -0.22
CA ALA A 261 -4.96 -8.95 1.13
C ALA A 261 -5.89 -9.61 2.18
N ILE A 262 -7.17 -9.79 1.84
CA ILE A 262 -8.17 -10.47 2.68
C ILE A 262 -7.74 -11.92 2.93
N LEU A 263 -7.33 -12.64 1.88
CA LEU A 263 -6.85 -14.01 2.01
C LEU A 263 -5.62 -14.10 2.94
N GLY A 264 -4.67 -13.17 2.78
CA GLY A 264 -3.51 -13.06 3.67
C GLY A 264 -3.89 -12.82 5.13
N CYS A 265 -4.79 -11.88 5.38
CA CYS A 265 -5.31 -11.60 6.71
C CYS A 265 -6.04 -12.80 7.32
N TYR A 266 -6.88 -13.51 6.55
CA TYR A 266 -7.60 -14.68 7.03
C TYR A 266 -6.64 -15.80 7.48
N ILE A 267 -5.63 -16.12 6.65
CA ILE A 267 -4.62 -17.12 7.00
C ILE A 267 -3.82 -16.66 8.23
N GLY A 268 -3.42 -15.39 8.30
CA GLY A 268 -2.75 -14.83 9.48
C GLY A 268 -3.60 -14.93 10.76
N TYR A 269 -4.89 -14.62 10.68
CA TYR A 269 -5.81 -14.72 11.82
C TYR A 269 -6.04 -16.16 12.27
N SER A 270 -6.00 -17.14 11.36
CA SER A 270 -6.10 -18.56 11.74
C SER A 270 -4.99 -18.96 12.72
N ARG A 271 -3.79 -18.39 12.61
CA ARG A 271 -2.68 -18.66 13.55
C ARG A 271 -2.98 -18.23 14.99
N ILE A 272 -3.81 -17.20 15.15
CA ILE A 272 -4.24 -16.69 16.46
C ILE A 272 -5.35 -17.60 17.03
N SER A 273 -6.32 -17.99 16.20
CA SER A 273 -7.43 -18.85 16.65
C SER A 273 -7.07 -20.33 16.78
N ASP A 274 -5.92 -20.74 16.24
CA ASP A 274 -5.31 -22.06 16.44
C ASP A 274 -4.27 -22.06 17.58
N PHE A 275 -4.13 -20.95 18.31
CA PHE A 275 -3.19 -20.82 19.45
C PHE A 275 -1.71 -21.07 19.11
N HIS A 276 -1.32 -20.99 17.83
CA HIS A 276 0.07 -21.15 17.41
C HIS A 276 0.89 -19.88 17.60
N HIS A 277 0.26 -18.72 17.59
CA HIS A 277 0.94 -17.43 17.71
C HIS A 277 0.11 -16.44 18.51
N HIS A 278 0.80 -15.54 19.23
CA HIS A 278 0.15 -14.37 19.77
C HIS A 278 -0.21 -13.39 18.63
N TRP A 279 -1.13 -12.47 18.90
CA TRP A 279 -1.57 -11.51 17.89
C TRP A 279 -0.43 -10.58 17.44
N GLN A 280 0.48 -10.21 18.35
CA GLN A 280 1.65 -9.40 18.04
C GLN A 280 2.61 -10.12 17.08
N ASP A 281 2.81 -11.43 17.23
CA ASP A 281 3.71 -12.21 16.37
C ASP A 281 3.24 -12.22 14.93
N VAL A 282 1.92 -12.36 14.73
CA VAL A 282 1.27 -12.29 13.42
C VAL A 282 1.36 -10.88 12.85
N PHE A 283 1.13 -9.87 13.69
CA PHE A 283 1.21 -8.46 13.28
C PHE A 283 2.62 -8.06 12.85
N PHE A 284 3.65 -8.31 13.66
CA PHE A 284 5.05 -8.06 13.30
C PHE A 284 5.46 -8.84 12.06
N GLY A 285 5.05 -10.11 11.95
CA GLY A 285 5.32 -10.90 10.75
C GLY A 285 4.70 -10.28 9.49
N SER A 286 3.46 -9.79 9.57
CA SER A 286 2.81 -9.11 8.45
C SER A 286 3.54 -7.83 8.01
N ILE A 287 4.04 -7.04 8.97
CA ILE A 287 4.80 -5.81 8.69
C ILE A 287 6.13 -6.16 8.03
N VAL A 288 6.91 -7.04 8.64
CA VAL A 288 8.25 -7.40 8.16
C VAL A 288 8.17 -7.97 6.74
N GLY A 289 7.26 -8.93 6.51
CA GLY A 289 7.04 -9.49 5.18
C GLY A 289 6.67 -8.43 4.13
N SER A 290 5.76 -7.51 4.48
CA SER A 290 5.32 -6.44 3.57
C SER A 290 6.43 -5.42 3.29
N LEU A 291 7.23 -5.06 4.30
CA LEU A 291 8.34 -4.12 4.16
C LEU A 291 9.46 -4.69 3.29
N ILE A 292 9.84 -5.96 3.50
CA ILE A 292 10.85 -6.62 2.66
C ILE A 292 10.32 -6.71 1.22
N ALA A 293 9.08 -7.12 1.01
CA ALA A 293 8.48 -7.13 -0.33
C ALA A 293 8.51 -5.75 -0.99
N PHE A 294 8.16 -4.69 -0.26
CA PHE A 294 8.23 -3.33 -0.78
C PHE A 294 9.66 -2.91 -1.14
N ALA A 295 10.64 -3.20 -0.28
CA ALA A 295 12.04 -2.88 -0.51
C ALA A 295 12.62 -3.62 -1.71
N THR A 296 12.40 -4.94 -1.79
CA THR A 296 12.84 -5.78 -2.92
C THR A 296 12.18 -5.34 -4.22
N PHE A 297 10.89 -4.99 -4.18
CA PHE A 297 10.18 -4.54 -5.37
C PHE A 297 10.60 -3.12 -5.81
N LYS A 298 10.92 -2.23 -4.86
CA LYS A 298 11.52 -0.92 -5.14
C LYS A 298 12.91 -1.05 -5.79
N PHE A 299 13.72 -1.99 -5.32
CA PHE A 299 15.01 -2.28 -5.94
C PHE A 299 14.86 -2.65 -7.42
N ILE A 300 13.87 -3.47 -7.78
CA ILE A 300 13.53 -3.76 -9.19
C ILE A 300 13.19 -2.49 -9.98
N LEU A 301 12.36 -1.61 -9.40
CA LEU A 301 11.96 -0.38 -10.09
C LEU A 301 13.13 0.58 -10.31
N ASN A 302 14.11 0.60 -9.41
CA ASN A 302 15.31 1.40 -9.59
C ASN A 302 16.25 0.75 -10.62
N TRP A 303 16.39 -0.58 -10.59
CA TRP A 303 17.16 -1.33 -11.60
C TRP A 303 16.58 -1.16 -13.02
N ARG A 304 15.25 -0.96 -13.13
CA ARG A 304 14.56 -0.62 -14.38
C ARG A 304 14.98 0.71 -15.00
N HIS A 305 15.45 1.69 -14.22
CA HIS A 305 15.95 2.96 -14.77
C HIS A 305 17.27 2.79 -15.54
N TYR A 306 18.06 1.77 -15.19
CA TYR A 306 19.32 1.43 -15.86
C TYR A 306 19.15 0.49 -17.06
N THR A 307 17.99 -0.18 -17.22
CA THR A 307 17.70 -1.07 -18.36
C THR A 307 16.36 -0.70 -19.04
N PRO A 308 16.36 0.25 -19.99
CA PRO A 308 15.14 0.66 -20.70
C PRO A 308 14.60 -0.48 -21.56
N GLY A 309 13.64 -1.24 -21.03
CA GLY A 309 13.02 -2.37 -21.73
C GLY A 309 12.14 -3.27 -20.86
N PHE A 310 12.30 -3.23 -19.53
CA PHE A 310 11.62 -4.14 -18.61
C PHE A 310 10.11 -3.85 -18.44
N LEU A 311 9.64 -2.63 -18.74
CA LEU A 311 8.21 -2.32 -18.84
C LEU A 311 8.01 -1.09 -19.75
N PRO A 312 7.91 -1.28 -21.08
CA PRO A 312 7.84 -0.18 -22.04
C PRO A 312 6.52 0.60 -21.98
N HIS A 313 5.48 0.04 -21.36
CA HIS A 313 4.12 0.42 -21.73
C HIS A 313 3.65 1.80 -21.24
N ILE A 314 4.25 2.38 -20.20
CA ILE A 314 3.85 3.70 -19.69
C ILE A 314 4.56 4.82 -20.47
N VAL A 315 5.82 4.62 -20.86
CA VAL A 315 6.61 5.63 -21.58
C VAL A 315 6.42 5.51 -23.11
N ALA A 316 6.33 4.29 -23.64
CA ALA A 316 6.20 4.05 -25.07
C ALA A 316 4.82 4.41 -25.65
N ILE A 317 3.74 4.45 -24.84
CA ILE A 317 2.45 4.99 -25.30
C ILE A 317 2.60 6.49 -25.61
N ASN A 318 3.25 7.24 -24.74
CA ASN A 318 3.46 8.68 -24.95
C ASN A 318 4.44 8.92 -26.11
N GLN A 319 5.52 8.14 -26.21
CA GLN A 319 6.50 8.27 -27.29
C GLN A 319 6.02 7.79 -28.67
N ARG A 320 5.16 6.77 -28.76
CA ARG A 320 4.57 6.34 -30.06
C ARG A 320 3.53 7.33 -30.59
N GLN A 321 2.84 8.07 -29.72
CA GLN A 321 1.97 9.17 -30.17
C GLN A 321 2.77 10.38 -30.67
N LEU A 322 3.96 10.61 -30.13
CA LEU A 322 4.88 11.67 -30.59
C LEU A 322 5.62 11.28 -31.90
N THR A 323 6.13 10.05 -32.00
CA THR A 323 6.93 9.60 -33.16
C THR A 323 6.07 9.13 -34.34
N GLY A 324 4.84 8.67 -34.10
CA GLY A 324 3.88 8.29 -35.16
C GLY A 324 3.38 9.48 -36.00
N LYS A 325 3.61 10.72 -35.55
CA LYS A 325 3.31 11.95 -36.32
C LYS A 325 4.56 12.61 -36.91
N GLN A 326 5.78 12.27 -36.46
CA GLN A 326 7.01 12.92 -36.92
C GLN A 326 7.68 12.30 -38.15
N ASN A 327 7.22 11.14 -38.65
CA ASN A 327 7.74 10.56 -39.90
C ASN A 327 7.03 11.06 -41.16
N ARG A 328 6.83 12.39 -41.24
CA ARG A 328 6.72 13.13 -42.51
C ARG A 328 7.45 14.47 -42.35
N GLY A 329 8.78 14.42 -42.45
CA GLY A 329 9.60 15.62 -42.67
C GLY A 329 10.75 15.80 -41.69
N ARG A 330 11.96 15.52 -42.19
CA ARG A 330 13.26 16.06 -41.76
C ARG A 330 13.81 15.66 -40.38
N SER A 331 14.92 14.92 -40.44
CA SER A 331 15.86 14.64 -39.36
C SER A 331 16.33 15.92 -38.66
N VAL A 332 16.09 16.03 -37.35
CA VAL A 332 16.80 16.93 -36.44
C VAL A 332 17.24 16.12 -35.23
N ASN A 333 18.54 16.08 -34.96
CA ASN A 333 19.14 15.45 -33.78
C ASN A 333 18.68 16.17 -32.49
N PRO A 334 18.26 15.46 -31.43
CA PRO A 334 17.98 16.09 -30.16
C PRO A 334 19.27 16.33 -29.36
N ILE A 335 19.54 17.60 -29.08
CA ILE A 335 20.51 18.05 -28.07
C ILE A 335 19.88 17.81 -26.69
N TYR A 336 20.56 17.04 -25.84
CA TYR A 336 20.21 16.84 -24.44
C TYR A 336 20.22 18.17 -23.70
N ARG A 337 19.15 18.48 -22.96
CA ARG A 337 19.16 19.52 -21.94
C ARG A 337 18.55 18.94 -20.67
N ASP A 338 19.42 18.72 -19.68
CA ASP A 338 19.08 18.26 -18.35
C ASP A 338 18.17 19.26 -17.63
N VAL A 339 17.10 18.76 -17.03
CA VAL A 339 16.42 19.42 -15.92
C VAL A 339 16.70 18.54 -14.70
N ALA A 340 17.75 18.91 -13.97
CA ALA A 340 18.00 18.39 -12.64
C ALA A 340 16.89 18.90 -11.71
N GLU A 341 16.06 17.98 -11.22
CA GLU A 341 15.09 18.24 -10.16
C GLU A 341 15.84 18.08 -8.83
N SER A 342 16.09 19.20 -8.14
CA SER A 342 16.74 19.24 -6.83
C SER A 342 15.75 18.80 -5.75
N ASP A 343 15.85 17.56 -5.30
CA ASP A 343 15.28 17.12 -4.03
C ASP A 343 16.34 17.31 -2.93
N SER A 344 15.97 18.07 -1.89
CA SER A 344 16.79 18.38 -0.74
C SER A 344 16.98 17.15 0.15
N ASP A 345 18.23 16.69 0.27
CA ASP A 345 18.67 15.67 1.20
C ASP A 345 18.55 16.15 2.66
N ILE A 346 18.00 15.26 3.50
CA ILE A 346 18.02 15.35 4.95
C ILE A 346 19.39 14.82 5.40
N VAL A 347 20.29 15.73 5.78
CA VAL A 347 21.54 15.39 6.47
C VAL A 347 21.33 15.58 7.97
N LEU A 348 21.45 14.48 8.71
CA LEU A 348 21.61 14.46 10.16
C LEU A 348 23.06 14.87 10.48
N GLY A 349 23.24 15.87 11.34
CA GLY A 349 24.57 16.27 11.82
C GLY A 349 24.53 17.34 12.92
N SER A 350 24.72 16.87 14.16
CA SER A 350 25.42 17.47 15.32
C SER A 350 25.09 18.88 15.85
N GLU A 351 24.89 18.92 17.16
CA GLU A 351 24.83 20.07 18.08
C GLU A 351 25.99 21.07 17.96
N GLN A 352 25.67 22.36 18.01
CA GLN A 352 26.27 23.33 18.96
C GLN A 352 25.45 24.64 18.98
N GLN A 353 25.33 25.21 20.17
CA GLN A 353 24.39 26.26 20.61
C GLN A 353 25.09 27.65 20.67
N PRO A 354 24.47 28.76 21.17
CA PRO A 354 24.01 29.91 20.38
C PRO A 354 24.71 31.26 20.71
N GLU A 355 24.41 32.32 19.96
CA GLU A 355 24.59 33.71 20.43
C GLU A 355 23.48 34.67 19.94
N LEU A 356 23.30 35.76 20.71
CA LEU A 356 22.08 36.51 21.01
C LEU A 356 21.73 37.72 20.07
N VAL A 357 20.41 37.88 19.76
CA VAL A 357 19.52 39.10 19.95
C VAL A 357 19.78 40.39 19.10
N PRO A 358 18.78 41.25 18.71
CA PRO A 358 17.37 41.04 18.32
C PRO A 358 16.78 41.99 17.21
N LEU A 359 15.50 41.74 16.87
CA LEU A 359 14.36 42.67 16.58
C LEU A 359 14.53 43.86 15.61
N TYR A 360 13.65 43.95 14.60
CA TYR A 360 12.61 45.00 14.51
C TYR A 360 11.44 44.59 13.58
N ARG A 361 10.31 45.26 13.83
CA ARG A 361 8.92 44.87 13.62
C ARG A 361 8.28 45.85 12.63
N CYS A 362 7.60 45.41 11.57
CA CYS A 362 6.77 46.30 10.74
C CYS A 362 5.27 46.15 11.05
N ARG A 363 4.65 47.30 11.35
CA ARG A 363 3.23 47.50 11.67
C ARG A 363 2.50 48.06 10.44
N LYS A 364 1.25 47.61 10.27
CA LYS A 364 0.28 48.00 9.23
C LYS A 364 -0.31 49.41 9.42
N SER A 365 -0.96 49.87 8.34
CA SER A 365 -2.16 50.75 8.28
C SER A 365 -1.85 52.25 8.21
N SER A 366 -2.52 53.12 7.44
CA SER A 366 -3.77 53.07 6.66
C SER A 366 -3.88 54.32 5.77
N ASN A 367 -4.78 54.22 4.80
CA ASN A 367 -5.32 55.16 3.83
C ASN A 367 -5.54 56.65 4.21
N GLU A 368 -5.46 57.45 3.13
CA GLU A 368 -6.35 58.53 2.68
C GLU A 368 -6.10 60.01 3.07
N ALA A 369 -5.81 60.76 2.00
CA ALA A 369 -6.36 62.05 1.60
C ALA A 369 -5.92 63.33 2.32
N VAL A 370 -5.12 64.16 1.62
CA VAL A 370 -5.45 65.58 1.40
C VAL A 370 -5.02 65.98 -0.01
N GLN A 371 -5.98 66.58 -0.73
CA GLN A 371 -5.90 67.11 -2.08
C GLN A 371 -5.51 68.60 -2.04
N LYS A 372 -4.88 69.07 -3.13
CA LYS A 372 -5.04 70.37 -3.83
C LYS A 372 -3.96 71.47 -3.73
N MET A 373 -3.75 72.03 -4.93
CA MET A 373 -3.13 73.29 -5.38
C MET A 373 -1.59 73.28 -5.47
N ASN A 374 -0.94 73.70 -6.55
CA ASN A 374 -1.34 74.63 -7.62
C ASN A 374 -0.49 74.40 -8.89
N ASN A 375 -1.06 74.68 -10.06
CA ASN A 375 -0.36 74.81 -11.34
C ASN A 375 0.33 76.18 -11.42
N ASN A 376 1.50 76.26 -12.08
CA ASN A 376 1.88 77.42 -12.87
C ASN A 376 2.87 77.04 -13.99
N SER A 377 2.72 77.75 -15.10
CA SER A 377 3.14 77.48 -16.47
C SER A 377 4.49 78.06 -16.89
N LEU A 378 4.92 77.71 -18.13
CA LEU A 378 5.96 78.26 -19.03
C LEU A 378 7.30 77.49 -18.99
N ARG A 379 7.90 77.04 -20.10
CA ARG A 379 8.10 77.72 -21.40
C ARG A 379 8.38 76.70 -22.53
N ARG A 380 7.84 76.93 -23.72
CA ARG A 380 8.21 76.26 -25.00
C ARG A 380 9.27 77.08 -25.71
N GLU A 381 10.23 76.43 -26.37
CA GLU A 381 10.71 76.82 -27.69
C GLU A 381 11.36 75.64 -28.45
N LYS A 382 11.15 75.65 -29.77
CA LYS A 382 11.36 74.60 -30.77
C LYS A 382 12.83 74.50 -31.23
N TYR A 383 13.24 73.31 -31.67
CA TYR A 383 14.04 73.15 -32.90
C TYR A 383 13.73 71.81 -33.58
N ASP A 384 13.41 71.86 -34.87
CA ASP A 384 13.15 70.73 -35.76
C ASP A 384 14.48 70.08 -36.20
N ASP A 385 14.53 68.76 -36.36
CA ASP A 385 14.95 68.19 -37.65
C ASP A 385 14.55 66.72 -37.82
N ASN A 386 14.16 66.40 -39.05
CA ASN A 386 13.65 65.10 -39.48
C ASN A 386 14.78 64.15 -39.92
N SER A 387 14.42 62.85 -39.93
CA SER A 387 15.07 61.71 -40.61
C SER A 387 16.19 61.00 -39.87
N VAL A 388 15.90 59.81 -39.34
CA VAL A 388 16.34 58.50 -39.89
C VAL A 388 15.50 57.41 -39.23
N GLU A 389 14.86 56.62 -40.07
CA GLU A 389 14.04 55.46 -39.71
C GLU A 389 14.94 54.28 -39.30
N SER A 390 14.71 53.76 -38.09
CA SER A 390 15.26 52.47 -37.63
C SER A 390 14.17 51.74 -36.85
N LYS A 391 13.49 50.84 -37.57
CA LYS A 391 12.55 49.82 -37.07
C LYS A 391 13.08 49.16 -35.80
N ARG A 392 12.45 49.45 -34.65
CA ARG A 392 12.57 48.61 -33.46
C ARG A 392 11.42 47.60 -33.53
N LEU A 393 11.76 46.35 -33.87
CA LEU A 393 10.85 45.21 -33.81
C LEU A 393 10.11 45.24 -32.46
N GLN A 394 8.79 45.34 -32.52
CA GLN A 394 7.94 44.94 -31.41
C GLN A 394 8.22 43.45 -31.13
N PRO A 395 8.40 43.01 -29.87
CA PRO A 395 8.29 41.60 -29.57
C PRO A 395 6.88 41.16 -30.00
N PRO A 396 6.72 39.98 -30.64
CA PRO A 396 5.41 39.55 -31.07
C PRO A 396 4.52 39.46 -29.84
N ASP A 397 3.41 40.20 -29.88
CA ASP A 397 2.28 39.97 -29.00
C ASP A 397 1.82 38.52 -29.19
N VAL A 398 2.40 37.61 -28.42
CA VAL A 398 1.81 36.30 -28.18
C VAL A 398 0.59 36.60 -27.31
N ALA A 399 -0.51 36.93 -27.98
CA ALA A 399 -1.83 36.82 -27.42
C ALA A 399 -1.98 35.37 -26.91
N ILE A 400 -1.69 35.15 -25.63
CA ILE A 400 -1.98 33.89 -24.96
C ILE A 400 -3.48 33.71 -25.07
N ARG A 401 -3.88 32.80 -25.95
CA ARG A 401 -5.26 32.41 -26.19
C ARG A 401 -5.81 31.83 -24.88
N SER A 402 -6.39 32.68 -24.03
CA SER A 402 -6.75 32.43 -22.63
C SER A 402 -7.99 31.54 -22.44
N ASN A 403 -8.22 30.58 -23.33
CA ASN A 403 -9.41 29.72 -23.31
C ASN A 403 -9.08 28.23 -23.51
N GLN A 404 -7.90 27.77 -23.11
CA GLN A 404 -7.62 26.33 -23.08
C GLN A 404 -8.46 25.66 -21.98
N LYS A 405 -9.35 24.75 -22.40
CA LYS A 405 -10.08 23.85 -21.50
C LYS A 405 -9.32 22.55 -21.41
N ILE A 406 -9.00 22.15 -20.19
CA ILE A 406 -8.33 20.89 -19.91
C ILE A 406 -9.41 19.80 -19.81
N LEU A 407 -9.40 18.82 -20.73
CA LEU A 407 -10.45 17.82 -20.89
C LEU A 407 -10.06 16.49 -20.24
N ARG A 408 -10.84 16.04 -19.25
CA ARG A 408 -10.59 14.77 -18.55
C ARG A 408 -11.62 13.71 -18.95
N PRO A 409 -11.25 12.70 -19.76
CA PRO A 409 -12.19 11.67 -20.17
C PRO A 409 -12.50 10.72 -19.01
N ILE A 410 -13.79 10.53 -18.74
CA ILE A 410 -14.33 9.47 -17.90
C ILE A 410 -15.21 8.60 -18.79
N SER A 411 -14.91 7.30 -18.87
CA SER A 411 -15.78 6.35 -19.56
C SER A 411 -16.93 5.93 -18.65
N LEU A 412 -18.16 5.83 -19.18
CA LEU A 412 -19.31 5.28 -18.45
C LEU A 412 -18.99 3.91 -17.82
N LEU A 413 -18.26 3.08 -18.56
CA LEU A 413 -17.79 1.76 -18.11
C LEU A 413 -17.03 1.81 -16.78
N LYS A 414 -16.21 2.85 -16.57
CA LYS A 414 -15.46 3.05 -15.32
C LYS A 414 -16.41 3.34 -14.15
N ILE A 415 -17.41 4.20 -14.36
CA ILE A 415 -18.41 4.53 -13.33
C ILE A 415 -19.19 3.27 -12.94
N VAL A 416 -19.58 2.46 -13.92
CA VAL A 416 -20.28 1.18 -13.70
C VAL A 416 -19.39 0.23 -12.89
N PHE A 417 -18.12 0.05 -13.27
CA PHE A 417 -17.21 -0.83 -12.52
C PHE A 417 -16.89 -0.32 -11.12
N ASP A 418 -16.78 0.99 -10.92
CA ASP A 418 -16.61 1.59 -9.59
C ASP A 418 -17.83 1.32 -8.71
N GLY A 419 -19.04 1.47 -9.26
CA GLY A 419 -20.29 1.13 -8.57
C GLY A 419 -20.42 -0.36 -8.25
N LEU A 420 -20.08 -1.24 -9.19
CA LEU A 420 -20.06 -2.69 -8.97
C LEU A 420 -19.06 -3.08 -7.88
N ALA A 421 -17.86 -2.49 -7.88
CA ALA A 421 -16.87 -2.77 -6.84
C ALA A 421 -17.37 -2.40 -5.45
N LEU A 422 -18.04 -1.24 -5.30
CA LEU A 422 -18.68 -0.85 -4.04
C LEU A 422 -19.78 -1.83 -3.61
N ILE A 423 -20.65 -2.24 -4.54
CA ILE A 423 -21.73 -3.20 -4.26
C ILE A 423 -21.15 -4.55 -3.82
N ILE A 424 -20.12 -5.06 -4.50
CA ILE A 424 -19.50 -6.35 -4.16
C ILE A 424 -18.86 -6.30 -2.76
N VAL A 425 -18.11 -5.24 -2.44
CA VAL A 425 -17.51 -5.09 -1.11
C VAL A 425 -18.58 -4.96 -0.02
N LEU A 426 -19.65 -4.20 -0.27
CA LEU A 426 -20.75 -4.04 0.67
C LEU A 426 -21.49 -5.37 0.87
N ALA A 427 -21.78 -6.10 -0.20
CA ALA A 427 -22.42 -7.41 -0.13
C ALA A 427 -21.54 -8.41 0.64
N ALA A 428 -20.24 -8.47 0.36
CA ALA A 428 -19.30 -9.28 1.12
C ALA A 428 -19.29 -8.89 2.61
N TRP A 429 -19.30 -7.61 2.93
CA TRP A 429 -19.36 -7.14 4.32
C TRP A 429 -20.65 -7.58 5.02
N LEU A 430 -21.80 -7.50 4.35
CA LEU A 430 -23.08 -8.00 4.87
C LEU A 430 -23.06 -9.51 5.08
N ILE A 431 -22.51 -10.28 4.13
CA ILE A 431 -22.36 -11.73 4.24
C ILE A 431 -21.55 -12.10 5.49
N PHE A 432 -20.37 -11.52 5.65
CA PHE A 432 -19.52 -11.78 6.82
C PHE A 432 -20.15 -11.31 8.14
N LYS A 433 -20.95 -10.24 8.12
CA LYS A 433 -21.60 -9.70 9.32
C LYS A 433 -22.75 -10.59 9.81
N TYR A 434 -23.59 -11.07 8.89
CA TYR A 434 -24.87 -11.70 9.24
C TYR A 434 -24.87 -13.23 9.06
N PHE A 435 -24.04 -13.76 8.16
CA PHE A 435 -24.09 -15.20 7.80
C PHE A 435 -22.89 -16.00 8.30
N VAL A 436 -21.75 -15.35 8.57
CA VAL A 436 -20.54 -16.05 9.03
C VAL A 436 -20.47 -16.05 10.55
N LYS A 437 -20.45 -17.24 11.16
CA LYS A 437 -20.35 -17.40 12.60
C LYS A 437 -18.89 -17.24 13.06
N PRO A 438 -18.63 -16.53 14.17
CA PRO A 438 -17.29 -16.42 14.74
C PRO A 438 -16.81 -17.76 15.31
N VAL A 439 -15.50 -17.98 15.23
CA VAL A 439 -14.81 -19.13 15.84
C VAL A 439 -15.10 -19.17 17.35
N ARG A 440 -15.32 -20.37 17.89
CA ARG A 440 -15.41 -20.59 19.34
C ARG A 440 -14.01 -20.74 19.90
N ARG A 441 -13.67 -19.89 20.87
CA ARG A 441 -12.37 -19.88 21.53
C ARG A 441 -12.52 -20.47 22.93
N ALA A 442 -11.60 -21.35 23.31
CA ALA A 442 -11.52 -21.84 24.68
C ALA A 442 -11.17 -20.71 25.66
N PHE A 443 -11.66 -20.79 26.88
CA PHE A 443 -11.35 -19.84 27.96
C PHE A 443 -11.21 -20.54 29.31
N LEU A 444 -10.56 -19.85 30.25
CA LEU A 444 -10.45 -20.26 31.65
C LEU A 444 -11.46 -19.49 32.49
N CYS A 445 -12.14 -20.19 33.39
CA CYS A 445 -13.05 -19.54 34.34
C CYS A 445 -12.31 -18.66 35.35
N SER A 446 -11.04 -18.95 35.64
CA SER A 446 -10.17 -18.12 36.47
C SER A 446 -9.69 -16.83 35.80
N ASP A 447 -10.00 -16.60 34.52
CA ASP A 447 -9.55 -15.39 33.80
C ASP A 447 -10.39 -14.17 34.18
N LEU A 448 -9.84 -13.37 35.10
CA LEU A 448 -10.46 -12.13 35.57
C LEU A 448 -10.70 -11.11 34.45
N ASN A 449 -9.94 -11.16 33.34
CA ASN A 449 -10.14 -10.26 32.21
C ASN A 449 -11.46 -10.49 31.47
N LEU A 450 -12.18 -11.58 31.76
CA LEU A 450 -13.47 -11.93 31.15
C LEU A 450 -14.67 -11.69 32.08
N TYR A 451 -14.42 -11.19 33.30
CA TYR A 451 -15.43 -10.98 34.35
C TYR A 451 -15.89 -9.52 34.51
N HIS A 452 -15.49 -8.62 33.60
CA HIS A 452 -15.89 -7.22 33.71
C HIS A 452 -17.41 -7.07 33.58
N PRO A 453 -18.04 -6.11 34.31
CA PRO A 453 -19.47 -5.92 34.23
C PRO A 453 -19.89 -5.48 32.81
N PRO A 454 -21.04 -5.98 32.30
CA PRO A 454 -21.57 -5.53 31.02
C PRO A 454 -21.94 -4.04 31.10
N PRO A 455 -21.69 -3.25 30.04
CA PRO A 455 -21.97 -1.82 30.07
C PRO A 455 -23.49 -1.56 30.04
N GLU A 456 -23.99 -0.75 30.98
CA GLU A 456 -25.40 -0.34 31.03
C GLU A 456 -25.80 0.51 29.83
N LYS A 457 -24.90 1.43 29.41
CA LYS A 457 -25.08 2.30 28.25
C LYS A 457 -23.78 2.41 27.46
N LYS A 458 -23.89 2.48 26.14
CA LYS A 458 -22.75 2.71 25.25
C LYS A 458 -22.40 4.20 25.29
N VAL A 459 -21.20 4.55 25.74
CA VAL A 459 -20.72 5.94 25.70
C VAL A 459 -20.71 6.45 24.26
N PHE A 460 -20.28 5.59 23.33
CA PHE A 460 -20.26 5.89 21.91
C PHE A 460 -21.06 4.84 21.10
N PRO A 461 -22.32 5.10 20.73
CA PRO A 461 -23.14 4.16 19.98
C PRO A 461 -22.76 4.11 18.49
N THR A 462 -23.12 3.01 17.80
CA THR A 462 -22.76 2.79 16.39
C THR A 462 -23.31 3.86 15.44
N TRP A 463 -24.50 4.41 15.72
CA TRP A 463 -25.07 5.48 14.89
C TRP A 463 -24.24 6.77 14.98
N LEU A 464 -23.70 7.09 16.16
CA LEU A 464 -22.85 8.26 16.35
C LEU A 464 -21.51 8.09 15.64
N LEU A 465 -20.97 6.87 15.62
CA LEU A 465 -19.82 6.52 14.78
C LEU A 465 -20.08 6.78 13.30
N PHE A 466 -21.23 6.39 12.78
CA PHE A 466 -21.57 6.64 11.39
C PHE A 466 -21.62 8.15 11.08
N ILE A 467 -22.15 8.95 12.00
CA ILE A 467 -22.15 10.41 11.87
C ILE A 467 -20.71 10.95 11.84
N CYS A 468 -19.89 10.60 12.83
CA CYS A 468 -18.53 11.13 12.97
C CYS A 468 -17.55 10.63 11.89
N ALA A 469 -17.60 9.36 11.53
CA ALA A 469 -16.63 8.73 10.64
C ALA A 469 -17.03 8.75 9.16
N ILE A 470 -18.31 8.94 8.84
CA ILE A 470 -18.81 8.92 7.45
C ILE A 470 -19.49 10.24 7.09
N ILE A 471 -20.55 10.63 7.80
CA ILE A 471 -21.38 11.79 7.40
C ILE A 471 -20.61 13.10 7.50
N ILE A 472 -19.97 13.37 8.64
CA ILE A 472 -19.19 14.61 8.85
C ILE A 472 -18.07 14.74 7.78
N PRO A 473 -17.23 13.71 7.53
CA PRO A 473 -16.26 13.76 6.44
C PRO A 473 -16.87 14.03 5.06
N LEU A 474 -17.98 13.39 4.71
CA LEU A 474 -18.66 13.62 3.42
C LEU A 474 -19.14 15.07 3.29
N VAL A 475 -19.75 15.62 4.34
CA VAL A 475 -20.20 17.02 4.37
C VAL A 475 -19.01 17.96 4.22
N ILE A 476 -17.92 17.75 4.95
CA ILE A 476 -16.71 18.59 4.86
C ILE A 476 -16.10 18.50 3.45
N ILE A 477 -16.02 17.31 2.85
CA ILE A 477 -15.51 17.12 1.48
C ILE A 477 -16.39 17.91 0.49
N LEU A 478 -17.71 17.76 0.58
CA LEU A 478 -18.67 18.40 -0.32
C LEU A 478 -18.61 19.93 -0.20
N LEU A 479 -18.60 20.46 1.02
CA LEU A 479 -18.45 21.90 1.28
C LEU A 479 -17.09 22.41 0.76
N SER A 480 -16.01 21.68 0.99
CA SER A 480 -14.67 22.06 0.55
C SER A 480 -14.55 22.16 -0.97
N GLU A 481 -15.04 21.17 -1.71
CA GLU A 481 -15.00 21.18 -3.18
C GLU A 481 -15.95 22.24 -3.75
N SER A 482 -17.11 22.45 -3.12
CA SER A 482 -18.05 23.52 -3.49
C SER A 482 -17.41 24.90 -3.34
N ILE A 483 -16.83 25.20 -2.16
CA ILE A 483 -16.11 26.45 -1.88
C ILE A 483 -14.96 26.63 -2.88
N ARG A 484 -14.12 25.60 -3.06
CA ARG A 484 -13.00 25.63 -4.00
C ARG A 484 -13.47 25.96 -5.42
N TRP A 485 -14.60 25.42 -5.85
CA TRP A 485 -15.19 25.77 -7.14
C TRP A 485 -15.63 27.24 -7.17
N PHE A 486 -16.40 27.72 -6.20
CA PHE A 486 -16.86 29.12 -6.20
C PHE A 486 -15.71 30.14 -6.18
N TYR A 487 -14.67 29.92 -5.37
CA TYR A 487 -13.59 30.89 -5.15
C TYR A 487 -12.42 30.76 -6.12
N LEU A 488 -11.93 29.53 -6.37
CA LEU A 488 -10.74 29.32 -7.19
C LEU A 488 -11.06 29.13 -8.67
N HIS A 489 -12.18 28.49 -9.01
CA HIS A 489 -12.51 28.23 -10.43
C HIS A 489 -12.83 29.53 -11.19
N ARG A 490 -13.44 30.54 -10.52
CA ARG A 490 -13.70 31.85 -11.15
C ARG A 490 -12.41 32.60 -11.52
N ARG A 491 -11.28 32.29 -10.88
CA ARG A 491 -9.99 32.98 -11.07
C ARG A 491 -9.01 32.22 -11.97
N LYS A 492 -9.29 30.95 -12.31
CA LYS A 492 -8.40 30.15 -13.18
C LYS A 492 -8.56 30.59 -14.64
N ALA A 493 -7.44 30.85 -15.32
CA ALA A 493 -7.41 31.12 -16.76
C ALA A 493 -7.79 29.88 -17.60
N ALA A 494 -7.37 28.68 -17.17
CA ALA A 494 -7.74 27.41 -17.80
C ALA A 494 -8.86 26.73 -17.01
N LYS A 495 -9.97 26.39 -17.68
CA LYS A 495 -11.11 25.69 -17.08
C LYS A 495 -10.99 24.18 -17.30
N VAL A 496 -10.88 23.40 -16.23
CA VAL A 496 -10.92 21.94 -16.32
C VAL A 496 -12.38 21.51 -16.51
N VAL A 497 -12.63 20.61 -17.47
CA VAL A 497 -13.95 20.03 -17.74
C VAL A 497 -13.79 18.52 -17.87
N TYR A 498 -14.66 17.76 -17.21
CA TYR A 498 -14.69 16.31 -17.38
C TYR A 498 -15.58 15.96 -18.58
N GLU A 499 -15.16 15.00 -19.39
CA GLU A 499 -15.94 14.52 -20.53
C GLU A 499 -16.39 13.09 -20.26
N LEU A 500 -17.69 12.92 -20.06
CA LEU A 500 -18.33 11.62 -19.93
C LEU A 500 -18.74 11.12 -21.32
N GLN A 501 -18.07 10.09 -21.78
CA GLN A 501 -18.38 9.46 -23.06
C GLN A 501 -19.44 8.36 -22.86
N ILE A 502 -20.61 8.55 -23.47
CA ILE A 502 -21.71 7.57 -23.51
C ILE A 502 -21.96 7.24 -24.98
N ARG A 503 -21.50 6.06 -25.41
CA ARG A 503 -21.50 5.64 -26.82
C ARG A 503 -20.83 6.71 -27.70
N SER A 504 -21.54 7.27 -28.69
CA SER A 504 -21.06 8.34 -29.59
C SER A 504 -21.28 9.76 -29.05
N LYS A 505 -21.93 9.94 -27.89
CA LYS A 505 -22.22 11.26 -27.31
C LYS A 505 -21.25 11.59 -26.18
N VAL A 506 -20.79 12.85 -26.15
CA VAL A 506 -19.88 13.39 -25.12
C VAL A 506 -20.62 14.40 -24.26
N PHE A 507 -20.77 14.11 -22.97
CA PHE A 507 -21.37 15.00 -21.99
C PHE A 507 -20.30 15.72 -21.19
N LYS A 508 -20.43 17.05 -21.05
CA LYS A 508 -19.48 17.87 -20.30
C LYS A 508 -19.92 18.03 -18.85
N ILE A 509 -19.10 17.55 -17.92
CA ILE A 509 -19.35 17.57 -16.48
C ILE A 509 -18.46 18.65 -15.83
N PRO A 510 -19.00 19.47 -14.91
CA PRO A 510 -18.20 20.45 -14.17
C PRO A 510 -17.07 19.80 -13.36
N GLU A 511 -15.94 20.51 -13.23
CA GLU A 511 -14.74 20.06 -12.48
C GLU A 511 -15.09 19.53 -11.09
N TRP A 512 -15.91 20.27 -10.33
CA TRP A 512 -16.24 19.95 -8.96
C TRP A 512 -17.04 18.65 -8.82
N VAL A 513 -17.92 18.35 -9.78
CA VAL A 513 -18.72 17.10 -9.80
C VAL A 513 -17.81 15.91 -10.07
N GLY A 514 -16.89 16.02 -11.04
CA GLY A 514 -15.94 14.95 -11.35
C GLY A 514 -14.95 14.70 -10.19
N ASN A 515 -14.48 15.76 -9.53
CA ASN A 515 -13.65 15.64 -8.33
C ASN A 515 -14.41 14.97 -7.19
N LEU A 516 -15.66 15.39 -6.94
CA LEU A 516 -16.50 14.82 -5.88
C LEU A 516 -16.73 13.33 -6.10
N TYR A 517 -17.03 12.90 -7.34
CA TYR A 517 -17.16 11.48 -7.69
C TYR A 517 -15.89 10.69 -7.31
N ILE A 518 -14.70 11.17 -7.67
CA ILE A 518 -13.44 10.48 -7.36
C ILE A 518 -13.20 10.44 -5.85
N ILE A 519 -13.34 11.57 -5.15
CA ILE A 519 -13.02 11.66 -3.72
C ILE A 519 -14.02 10.84 -2.89
N VAL A 520 -15.32 11.02 -3.11
CA VAL A 520 -16.39 10.32 -2.39
C VAL A 520 -16.37 8.83 -2.72
N GLY A 521 -16.21 8.47 -3.99
CA GLY A 521 -16.15 7.06 -4.41
C GLY A 521 -15.02 6.31 -3.72
N VAL A 522 -13.81 6.89 -3.68
CA VAL A 522 -12.66 6.28 -3.01
C VAL A 522 -12.83 6.26 -1.49
N PHE A 523 -13.36 7.33 -0.90
CA PHE A 523 -13.62 7.41 0.53
C PHE A 523 -14.61 6.32 1.00
N LEU A 524 -15.73 6.16 0.30
CA LEU A 524 -16.73 5.14 0.62
C LEU A 524 -16.16 3.74 0.41
N PHE A 525 -15.42 3.52 -0.68
CA PHE A 525 -14.79 2.24 -0.95
C PHE A 525 -13.79 1.85 0.14
N ALA A 526 -12.95 2.79 0.58
CA ALA A 526 -12.00 2.57 1.66
C ALA A 526 -12.71 2.19 2.98
N ASN A 527 -13.80 2.89 3.35
CA ASN A 527 -14.56 2.58 4.56
C ASN A 527 -15.28 1.22 4.48
N CYS A 528 -15.84 0.87 3.33
CA CYS A 528 -16.45 -0.45 3.11
C CYS A 528 -15.41 -1.57 3.17
N ALA A 529 -14.26 -1.40 2.49
CA ALA A 529 -13.16 -2.36 2.52
C ALA A 529 -12.58 -2.55 3.93
N ASN A 530 -12.40 -1.45 4.67
CA ASN A 530 -11.98 -1.47 6.07
C ASN A 530 -12.96 -2.23 6.97
N SER A 531 -14.25 -1.99 6.78
CA SER A 531 -15.30 -2.67 7.54
C SER A 531 -15.36 -4.17 7.23
N LEU A 532 -15.14 -4.55 5.97
CA LEU A 532 -15.01 -5.95 5.56
C LEU A 532 -13.80 -6.62 6.23
N LEU A 533 -12.61 -6.02 6.14
CA LEU A 533 -11.38 -6.53 6.77
C LEU A 533 -11.55 -6.70 8.29
N THR A 534 -12.19 -5.74 8.95
CA THR A 534 -12.46 -5.81 10.38
C THR A 534 -13.40 -6.96 10.73
N ASN A 535 -14.47 -7.15 9.96
CA ASN A 535 -15.43 -8.25 10.20
C ASN A 535 -14.79 -9.62 9.98
N ILE A 536 -13.92 -9.76 8.97
CA ILE A 536 -13.16 -10.98 8.75
C ILE A 536 -12.30 -11.31 9.96
N GLY A 537 -11.59 -10.31 10.52
CA GLY A 537 -10.83 -10.49 11.76
C GLY A 537 -11.70 -10.91 12.95
N LYS A 538 -12.87 -10.29 13.09
CA LYS A 538 -13.83 -10.62 14.17
C LYS A 538 -14.29 -12.07 14.12
N VAL A 539 -14.66 -12.56 12.94
CA VAL A 539 -15.15 -13.94 12.81
C VAL A 539 -14.01 -14.96 12.85
N ALA A 540 -12.83 -14.63 12.29
CA ALA A 540 -11.70 -15.54 12.22
C ALA A 540 -11.00 -15.73 13.57
N VAL A 541 -10.88 -14.68 14.38
CA VAL A 541 -10.20 -14.75 15.69
C VAL A 541 -11.15 -15.18 16.81
N GLY A 542 -12.42 -14.74 16.78
CA GLY A 542 -13.41 -15.14 17.78
C GLY A 542 -13.04 -14.74 19.22
N ARG A 543 -12.24 -13.68 19.41
CA ARG A 543 -11.77 -13.27 20.75
C ARG A 543 -12.95 -12.83 21.63
N LEU A 544 -12.98 -13.39 22.84
CA LEU A 544 -13.98 -13.08 23.85
C LEU A 544 -13.80 -11.67 24.39
N ARG A 545 -14.93 -11.01 24.67
CA ARG A 545 -14.94 -9.66 25.24
C ARG A 545 -14.68 -9.66 26.75
N PRO A 546 -14.28 -8.50 27.31
CA PRO A 546 -14.07 -8.39 28.75
C PRO A 546 -15.28 -8.74 29.63
N HIS A 547 -16.51 -8.57 29.12
CA HIS A 547 -17.76 -8.89 29.81
C HIS A 547 -18.36 -10.24 29.39
N PHE A 548 -17.54 -11.14 28.83
CA PHE A 548 -18.03 -12.39 28.25
C PHE A 548 -18.69 -13.32 29.27
N ILE A 549 -18.05 -13.59 30.41
CA ILE A 549 -18.57 -14.50 31.45
C ILE A 549 -19.93 -14.02 31.98
N PRO A 550 -20.06 -12.79 32.51
CA PRO A 550 -21.33 -12.31 33.08
C PRO A 550 -22.44 -12.14 32.04
N SER A 551 -22.13 -12.12 30.74
CA SER A 551 -23.14 -12.04 29.67
C SER A 551 -23.55 -13.41 29.13
N CYS A 552 -22.71 -14.44 29.27
CA CYS A 552 -22.95 -15.77 28.72
C CYS A 552 -23.60 -16.71 29.76
N PHE A 553 -23.25 -16.56 31.04
CA PHE A 553 -23.70 -17.43 32.13
C PHE A 553 -24.47 -16.63 33.18
N ASP A 554 -25.58 -17.18 33.66
CA ASP A 554 -26.16 -16.72 34.92
C ASP A 554 -25.36 -17.28 36.12
N LYS A 555 -25.71 -16.87 37.35
CA LYS A 555 -24.97 -17.28 38.55
C LYS A 555 -25.01 -18.81 38.77
N PHE A 556 -26.10 -19.47 38.44
CA PHE A 556 -26.29 -20.91 38.67
C PHE A 556 -25.49 -21.74 37.65
N SER A 557 -25.66 -21.42 36.37
CA SER A 557 -24.91 -21.98 35.25
C SER A 557 -23.41 -21.76 35.44
N TYR A 558 -23.00 -20.57 35.88
CA TYR A 558 -21.58 -20.29 36.15
C TYR A 558 -20.98 -21.27 37.17
N THR A 559 -21.66 -21.52 38.29
CA THR A 559 -21.14 -22.46 39.31
C THR A 559 -21.07 -23.91 38.83
N GLU A 560 -21.93 -24.28 37.89
CA GLU A 560 -21.93 -25.62 37.29
C GLU A 560 -20.80 -25.77 36.27
N PHE A 561 -20.69 -24.83 35.32
CA PHE A 561 -19.67 -24.84 34.26
C PHE A 561 -18.26 -24.54 34.77
N CYS A 562 -18.13 -23.69 35.79
CA CYS A 562 -16.84 -23.26 36.34
C CYS A 562 -16.51 -23.98 37.66
N ARG A 563 -16.96 -25.23 37.82
CA ARG A 563 -16.60 -26.09 38.96
C ARG A 563 -15.08 -26.27 39.09
N TYR A 564 -14.39 -26.34 37.95
CA TYR A 564 -12.94 -26.46 37.87
C TYR A 564 -12.34 -25.20 37.23
N PRO A 565 -11.98 -24.17 38.02
CA PRO A 565 -11.69 -22.84 37.48
C PRO A 565 -10.44 -22.79 36.58
N ASN A 566 -9.55 -23.77 36.73
CA ASN A 566 -8.28 -23.87 35.99
C ASN A 566 -8.36 -24.79 34.77
N GLU A 567 -9.52 -25.37 34.48
CA GLU A 567 -9.71 -26.21 33.29
C GLU A 567 -10.20 -25.37 32.10
N TRP A 568 -9.73 -25.73 30.91
CA TRP A 568 -10.10 -25.04 29.67
C TRP A 568 -11.49 -25.44 29.21
N MET A 569 -12.37 -24.45 29.13
CA MET A 569 -13.72 -24.63 28.63
C MET A 569 -13.72 -24.53 27.11
N VAL A 570 -13.71 -25.70 26.44
CA VAL A 570 -13.76 -25.81 24.98
C VAL A 570 -15.20 -25.87 24.47
N ASN A 571 -16.06 -26.62 25.17
CA ASN A 571 -17.45 -26.84 24.80
C ASN A 571 -18.36 -26.14 25.80
N TYR A 572 -18.94 -25.02 25.36
CA TYR A 572 -19.89 -24.25 26.17
C TYR A 572 -21.06 -23.78 25.31
N VAL A 573 -22.21 -23.68 25.96
CA VAL A 573 -23.43 -23.05 25.43
C VAL A 573 -23.76 -21.92 26.39
N CYS A 574 -24.02 -20.72 25.87
CA CYS A 574 -24.48 -19.62 26.72
C CYS A 574 -25.95 -19.88 27.10
N LEU A 575 -26.21 -20.03 28.41
CA LEU A 575 -27.51 -20.43 28.97
C LEU A 575 -28.22 -19.31 29.73
N GLY A 576 -27.62 -18.13 29.89
CA GLY A 576 -28.26 -17.05 30.66
C GLY A 576 -29.62 -16.65 30.09
N GLU A 577 -30.52 -16.13 30.95
CA GLU A 577 -31.90 -15.65 30.68
C GLU A 577 -32.05 -14.71 29.47
N ALA A 578 -30.93 -14.11 29.09
CA ALA A 578 -30.80 -13.41 27.82
C ALA A 578 -30.92 -14.36 26.61
N SER A 579 -30.94 -15.69 26.70
CA SER A 579 -30.91 -16.60 25.54
C SER A 579 -32.15 -16.48 24.64
N ASP A 580 -33.31 -16.10 25.17
CA ASP A 580 -34.51 -15.90 24.36
C ASP A 580 -34.65 -14.44 23.85
N ILE A 581 -34.13 -13.46 24.59
CA ILE A 581 -33.99 -12.06 24.12
C ILE A 581 -32.81 -11.92 23.12
N ILE A 582 -31.80 -12.80 23.22
CA ILE A 582 -30.63 -12.93 22.33
C ILE A 582 -30.98 -13.68 21.04
N LYS A 583 -32.04 -14.50 21.04
CA LYS A 583 -32.53 -15.21 19.84
C LYS A 583 -33.19 -14.29 18.82
N GLU A 584 -33.71 -13.12 19.21
CA GLU A 584 -34.50 -12.31 18.29
C GLU A 584 -33.69 -11.38 17.37
N LYS A 585 -32.39 -11.11 17.65
CA LYS A 585 -31.48 -10.40 16.72
C LYS A 585 -30.03 -10.39 17.23
N ASP A 586 -29.12 -11.08 16.54
CA ASP A 586 -27.65 -10.83 16.59
C ASP A 586 -26.87 -10.95 17.94
N GLY A 587 -27.47 -11.34 19.07
CA GLY A 587 -26.85 -11.14 20.40
C GLY A 587 -25.76 -12.13 20.88
N SER A 588 -25.78 -13.41 20.46
CA SER A 588 -24.84 -14.44 21.00
C SER A 588 -23.44 -14.34 20.37
N TYR A 589 -23.35 -13.78 19.17
CA TYR A 589 -22.09 -13.64 18.44
C TYR A 589 -21.31 -12.40 18.86
N ASP A 590 -21.99 -11.32 19.29
CA ASP A 590 -21.38 -10.04 19.61
C ASP A 590 -20.34 -10.18 20.75
N ILE A 591 -20.64 -10.97 21.79
CA ILE A 591 -19.73 -11.21 22.93
C ILE A 591 -18.44 -11.99 22.58
N ARG A 592 -18.39 -12.64 21.40
CA ARG A 592 -17.23 -13.37 20.86
C ARG A 592 -16.48 -12.59 19.77
N GLN A 593 -16.80 -11.32 19.56
CA GLN A 593 -16.27 -10.49 18.48
C GLN A 593 -15.54 -9.26 19.04
N SER A 594 -14.54 -9.51 19.90
CA SER A 594 -13.70 -8.46 20.48
C SER A 594 -12.60 -7.99 19.52
N PHE A 595 -11.87 -8.90 18.90
CA PHE A 595 -10.70 -8.55 18.08
C PHE A 595 -11.00 -8.63 16.57
N PRO A 596 -10.60 -7.63 15.75
CA PRO A 596 -10.20 -6.28 16.13
C PRO A 596 -11.42 -5.38 16.40
N SER A 597 -11.19 -4.21 17.02
CA SER A 597 -12.25 -3.24 17.31
C SER A 597 -12.76 -2.57 16.03
N GLY A 598 -14.04 -2.81 15.71
CA GLY A 598 -14.69 -2.18 14.55
C GLY A 598 -14.96 -0.68 14.71
N HIS A 599 -15.22 -0.21 15.94
CA HIS A 599 -15.43 1.22 16.18
C HIS A 599 -14.12 2.00 15.99
N ALA A 600 -13.01 1.49 16.54
CA ALA A 600 -11.70 2.08 16.36
C ALA A 600 -11.30 2.05 14.87
N SER A 601 -11.42 0.89 14.22
CA SER A 601 -11.07 0.73 12.81
C SER A 601 -11.82 1.70 11.88
N SER A 602 -13.14 1.77 11.98
CA SER A 602 -13.93 2.71 11.16
C SER A 602 -13.66 4.18 11.50
N ALA A 603 -13.46 4.52 12.78
CA ALA A 603 -13.15 5.88 13.19
C ALA A 603 -11.81 6.35 12.61
N PHE A 604 -10.75 5.55 12.76
CA PHE A 604 -9.44 5.86 12.19
C PHE A 604 -9.48 5.88 10.66
N CYS A 605 -10.22 4.97 10.01
CA CYS A 605 -10.36 4.99 8.56
C CYS A 605 -10.99 6.30 8.04
N GLY A 606 -12.13 6.69 8.59
CA GLY A 606 -12.86 7.90 8.16
C GLY A 606 -12.15 9.20 8.50
N LEU A 607 -11.71 9.35 9.75
CA LEU A 607 -11.16 10.60 10.27
C LEU A 607 -9.71 10.84 9.81
N ILE A 608 -8.88 9.80 9.65
CA ILE A 608 -7.54 9.97 9.09
C ILE A 608 -7.61 10.29 7.60
N PHE A 609 -8.52 9.66 6.84
CA PHE A 609 -8.73 10.04 5.44
C PHE A 609 -9.14 11.52 5.34
N LEU A 610 -10.06 11.98 6.20
CA LEU A 610 -10.44 13.39 6.27
C LEU A 610 -9.24 14.29 6.61
N ALA A 611 -8.41 13.92 7.59
CA ALA A 611 -7.22 14.68 7.96
C ALA A 611 -6.21 14.80 6.80
N LEU A 612 -5.98 13.71 6.06
CA LEU A 612 -5.13 13.70 4.86
C LEU A 612 -5.73 14.53 3.72
N TYR A 613 -7.04 14.46 3.53
CA TYR A 613 -7.77 15.29 2.57
C TYR A 613 -7.63 16.78 2.90
N VAL A 614 -7.92 17.17 4.15
CA VAL A 614 -7.75 18.57 4.61
C VAL A 614 -6.31 19.02 4.46
N HIS A 615 -5.33 18.18 4.81
CA HIS A 615 -3.91 18.48 4.61
C HIS A 615 -3.60 18.84 3.15
N LYS A 616 -4.15 18.10 2.19
CA LYS A 616 -3.89 18.29 0.77
C LYS A 616 -4.67 19.45 0.16
N VAL A 617 -5.89 19.69 0.62
CA VAL A 617 -6.83 20.63 -0.01
C VAL A 617 -6.77 22.02 0.62
N TRP A 618 -6.66 22.10 1.95
CA TRP A 618 -6.69 23.37 2.68
C TRP A 618 -5.26 23.86 2.91
N ASN A 619 -4.79 24.71 1.99
CA ASN A 619 -3.44 25.28 2.08
C ASN A 619 -3.34 26.35 3.19
N TYR A 620 -2.24 26.32 3.94
CA TYR A 620 -1.95 27.17 5.11
C TYR A 620 -1.99 28.68 4.79
N ARG A 621 -1.71 29.04 3.54
CA ARG A 621 -1.72 30.43 3.06
C ARG A 621 -3.06 31.16 3.23
N ASN A 622 -4.18 30.42 3.30
CA ASN A 622 -5.52 31.03 3.35
C ASN A 622 -6.22 30.87 4.72
N PHE A 623 -5.78 29.96 5.59
CA PHE A 623 -6.55 29.56 6.78
C PHE A 623 -5.74 29.49 8.10
N GLY A 624 -4.44 29.79 8.11
CA GLY A 624 -3.63 29.85 9.34
C GLY A 624 -3.61 28.51 10.12
N LEU A 625 -3.94 28.55 11.41
CA LEU A 625 -3.91 27.39 12.33
C LEU A 625 -5.11 26.44 12.19
N PHE A 626 -6.21 26.87 11.57
CA PHE A 626 -7.46 26.10 11.52
C PHE A 626 -7.32 24.69 10.89
N PRO A 627 -6.58 24.49 9.78
CA PRO A 627 -6.34 23.15 9.25
C PRO A 627 -5.58 22.24 10.23
N TYR A 628 -4.69 22.78 11.07
CA TYR A 628 -3.97 22.00 12.08
C TYR A 628 -4.91 21.54 13.19
N LEU A 629 -5.78 22.43 13.68
CA LEU A 629 -6.80 22.09 14.66
C LEU A 629 -7.73 20.98 14.13
N MET A 630 -8.14 21.04 12.87
CA MET A 630 -8.96 19.99 12.25
C MET A 630 -8.24 18.65 12.13
N LYS A 631 -6.96 18.65 11.71
CA LYS A 631 -6.14 17.43 11.62
C LYS A 631 -5.96 16.77 12.99
N MET A 632 -5.60 17.56 14.00
CA MET A 632 -5.45 17.08 15.38
C MET A 632 -6.79 16.65 15.97
N GLY A 633 -7.87 17.39 15.71
CA GLY A 633 -9.23 17.06 16.15
C GLY A 633 -9.73 15.74 15.55
N CYS A 634 -9.44 15.47 14.28
CA CYS A 634 -9.77 14.19 13.65
C CYS A 634 -9.05 13.02 14.34
N PHE A 635 -7.76 13.17 14.62
CA PHE A 635 -7.00 12.14 15.33
C PHE A 635 -7.48 11.96 16.78
N ALA A 636 -7.67 13.06 17.51
CA ALA A 636 -8.14 13.04 18.89
C ALA A 636 -9.55 12.41 19.01
N LEU A 637 -10.46 12.72 18.09
CA LEU A 637 -11.79 12.11 18.05
C LEU A 637 -11.70 10.61 17.74
N ALA A 638 -10.86 10.19 16.80
CA ALA A 638 -10.65 8.78 16.50
C ALA A 638 -10.09 8.01 17.72
N ALA A 639 -9.10 8.60 18.41
CA ALA A 639 -8.52 8.05 19.64
C ALA A 639 -9.56 7.99 20.77
N TYR A 640 -10.35 9.04 20.98
CA TYR A 640 -11.43 9.08 21.96
C TYR A 640 -12.46 7.95 21.71
N ILE A 641 -12.92 7.79 20.47
CA ILE A 641 -13.82 6.69 20.10
C ILE A 641 -13.19 5.33 20.41
N GLY A 642 -11.90 5.16 20.15
CA GLY A 642 -11.15 3.95 20.52
C GLY A 642 -11.12 3.71 22.04
N ILE A 643 -10.77 4.72 22.82
CA ILE A 643 -10.65 4.64 24.29
C ILE A 643 -11.99 4.32 24.93
N THR A 644 -13.09 4.89 24.44
CA THR A 644 -14.44 4.58 24.97
C THR A 644 -14.80 3.10 24.86
N ARG A 645 -14.17 2.35 23.94
CA ARG A 645 -14.39 0.90 23.83
C ARG A 645 -13.72 0.09 24.94
N ILE A 646 -12.65 0.63 25.51
CA ILE A 646 -11.95 0.05 26.66
C ILE A 646 -12.75 0.36 27.92
N THR A 647 -13.14 1.63 28.11
CA THR A 647 -13.94 2.05 29.28
C THR A 647 -15.31 1.37 29.33
N ASP A 648 -15.92 1.09 28.19
CA ASP A 648 -17.20 0.35 28.11
C ASP A 648 -17.02 -1.18 28.29
N ASN A 649 -15.82 -1.67 28.62
CA ASN A 649 -15.48 -3.11 28.72
C ASN A 649 -15.84 -3.91 27.45
N ARG A 650 -15.89 -3.27 26.28
CA ARG A 650 -16.28 -3.91 25.01
C ARG A 650 -15.11 -4.54 24.29
N HIS A 651 -13.90 -4.02 24.51
CA HIS A 651 -12.69 -4.40 23.81
C HIS A 651 -11.48 -4.32 24.73
N HIS A 652 -10.52 -5.22 24.53
CA HIS A 652 -9.20 -5.09 25.14
C HIS A 652 -8.42 -3.97 24.45
N ALA A 653 -7.46 -3.34 25.14
CA ALA A 653 -6.65 -2.26 24.56
C ALA A 653 -5.95 -2.68 23.24
N THR A 654 -5.48 -3.92 23.18
CA THR A 654 -4.86 -4.51 21.98
C THR A 654 -5.82 -4.61 20.80
N ASP A 655 -7.11 -4.82 21.06
CA ASP A 655 -8.14 -4.93 20.01
C ASP A 655 -8.41 -3.55 19.40
N VAL A 656 -8.38 -2.50 20.23
CA VAL A 656 -8.52 -1.10 19.82
C VAL A 656 -7.32 -0.64 19.02
N LEU A 657 -6.11 -0.93 19.49
CA LEU A 657 -4.86 -0.60 18.78
C LEU A 657 -4.81 -1.27 17.40
N SER A 658 -5.13 -2.57 17.33
CA SER A 658 -5.17 -3.32 16.06
C SER A 658 -6.21 -2.74 15.09
N GLY A 659 -7.39 -2.36 15.60
CA GLY A 659 -8.40 -1.66 14.81
C GLY A 659 -7.89 -0.31 14.29
N ALA A 660 -7.28 0.51 15.14
CA ALA A 660 -6.74 1.81 14.76
C ALA A 660 -5.69 1.70 13.64
N ILE A 661 -4.74 0.76 13.76
CA ILE A 661 -3.71 0.53 12.76
C ILE A 661 -4.33 0.10 11.41
N LEU A 662 -5.27 -0.85 11.45
CA LEU A 662 -5.98 -1.30 10.25
C LEU A 662 -6.67 -0.13 9.53
N GLY A 663 -7.44 0.67 10.28
CA GLY A 663 -8.14 1.84 9.75
C GLY A 663 -7.20 2.86 9.13
N THR A 664 -6.10 3.19 9.80
CA THR A 664 -5.10 4.15 9.30
C THR A 664 -4.43 3.66 8.01
N VAL A 665 -4.06 2.38 7.93
CA VAL A 665 -3.44 1.81 6.72
C VAL A 665 -4.40 1.86 5.53
N VAL A 666 -5.66 1.46 5.71
CA VAL A 666 -6.67 1.51 4.64
C VAL A 666 -6.96 2.95 4.20
N ALA A 667 -7.05 3.89 5.16
CA ALA A 667 -7.20 5.32 4.86
C ALA A 667 -6.04 5.86 4.01
N PHE A 668 -4.80 5.51 4.37
CA PHE A 668 -3.61 5.96 3.65
C PHE A 668 -3.58 5.41 2.22
N ILE A 669 -3.85 4.11 2.04
CA ILE A 669 -3.90 3.47 0.70
C ILE A 669 -4.99 4.12 -0.15
N GLY A 670 -6.20 4.27 0.37
CA GLY A 670 -7.30 4.94 -0.33
C GLY A 670 -6.95 6.38 -0.71
N PHE A 671 -6.38 7.15 0.21
CA PHE A 671 -5.95 8.52 -0.04
C PHE A 671 -4.87 8.62 -1.13
N ARG A 672 -3.87 7.72 -1.11
CA ARG A 672 -2.83 7.66 -2.14
C ARG A 672 -3.40 7.33 -3.52
N TYR A 673 -4.36 6.40 -3.59
CA TYR A 673 -5.07 6.10 -4.82
C TYR A 673 -5.85 7.31 -5.36
N MET A 674 -6.55 8.03 -4.48
CA MET A 674 -7.26 9.27 -4.83
C MET A 674 -6.31 10.33 -5.40
N VAL A 675 -5.17 10.58 -4.74
CA VAL A 675 -4.15 11.54 -5.24
C VAL A 675 -3.58 11.11 -6.60
N ASN A 676 -3.26 9.82 -6.77
CA ASN A 676 -2.71 9.31 -8.03
C ASN A 676 -3.72 9.40 -9.18
N SER A 677 -5.01 9.22 -8.90
CA SER A 677 -6.09 9.39 -9.88
C SER A 677 -6.11 10.81 -10.45
N PHE A 678 -5.83 11.82 -9.63
CA PHE A 678 -5.69 13.21 -10.08
C PHE A 678 -4.37 13.48 -10.83
N LYS A 679 -3.24 12.89 -10.40
CA LYS A 679 -1.95 13.06 -11.12
C LYS A 679 -1.99 12.48 -12.54
N GLN A 680 -2.57 11.30 -12.72
CA GLN A 680 -2.69 10.66 -14.03
C GLN A 680 -3.61 11.40 -15.00
N SER A 681 -4.51 12.25 -14.50
CA SER A 681 -5.28 13.14 -15.38
C SER A 681 -4.41 14.27 -15.92
N VAL A 682 -3.61 14.93 -15.08
CA VAL A 682 -2.75 16.05 -15.51
C VAL A 682 -1.68 15.63 -16.53
N LEU A 683 -1.04 14.48 -16.34
CA LEU A 683 -0.03 13.98 -17.28
C LEU A 683 -0.60 13.62 -18.67
N ARG A 684 -1.90 13.26 -18.75
CA ARG A 684 -2.57 13.03 -20.03
C ARG A 684 -2.78 14.32 -20.81
N ASP A 685 -3.04 15.41 -20.10
CA ASP A 685 -3.31 16.72 -20.69
C ASP A 685 -2.04 17.32 -21.31
N LEU A 686 -0.89 17.18 -20.63
CA LEU A 686 0.41 17.60 -21.17
C LEU A 686 0.86 16.75 -22.37
N GLY A 687 0.50 15.47 -22.40
CA GLY A 687 0.80 14.57 -23.52
C GLY A 687 -0.04 14.85 -24.77
N SER A 688 -1.32 15.25 -24.62
CA SER A 688 -2.21 15.52 -25.76
C SER A 688 -1.93 16.87 -26.43
N GLU A 689 -1.51 17.89 -25.69
CA GLU A 689 -1.14 19.20 -26.26
C GLU A 689 0.06 19.10 -27.22
N SER A 690 1.04 18.24 -26.92
CA SER A 690 2.18 17.97 -27.81
C SER A 690 1.81 17.29 -29.14
N SER A 691 0.59 16.77 -29.27
CA SER A 691 0.12 16.08 -30.48
C SER A 691 -0.64 16.98 -31.46
N THR A 692 -0.84 18.26 -31.12
CA THR A 692 -1.73 19.19 -31.84
C THR A 692 -1.03 20.41 -32.43
N TYR A 693 0.30 20.46 -32.39
CA TYR A 693 1.12 21.49 -33.05
C TYR A 693 1.95 20.88 -34.18
#